data_AF-A0A0B2UJY4-F1
#
_entry.id   AF-A0A0B2UJY4-F1
#
_cell.length_a   1.000
_cell.length_b   1.000
_cell.length_c   1.000
_cell.angle_alpha   90.00
_cell.angle_beta   90.00
_cell.angle_gamma   90.00
#
_symmetry.space_group_name_H-M   'P 1'
#
loop_
_entity.id
_entity.type
_entity.pdbx_description
1 polymer ?
#
loop_
_entity_poly.entity_id
_entity_poly.type
_entity_poly.pdbx_seq_one_letter_code
_entity_poly.pdbx_strand_id
1 'polypeptide(L)'
;MDALKEKVFQFGIYGCALALMGNNELERIVDESWVEIVDKDCIERLKKEFTTECLRNTSNRAMMIEHKHEDLVVRMGTLAWKDYLTSGTFNFTSKEYFLIMDLLITLKEYVDNVGMRKLELDPKKSHYCINRLASKGFIEYKLAEGEEKKNFIYKVRVVIDENGAVTRCTSKNKKDACIPDSDGKKHMFEYRMELGLYDNIREMIVRKRGGIITEDLKERLGISSKIGYKLLNKIFNKEKDMIRSREFEGRVRRYRYCLTDSEEYIKQQEEESSAVHMTSERRIDAIKKLMALSPILQLDRQTYEKLQEMTGWKYEFDRRTIIRAAILAGFKIYKKKGKDSKCSRYVIARNECIESEIRVQDALDTGNEESMTEFQRRVYNIFVNSPKFVEMDNGYVAVKSERLRMIHEFLLNQMILNGDEQLVFGWDVIKQMKVSLLLSVIPFNRIGLRESLCNVLISERSKTDVNVIDKEVVNGLLEKTSVGEIMEMKHSLGIKKLVRLKTGVGNFVSLLKNLKECGMIDAEISCEGIVIRRFRSCIEVDTIGTDIKKQRGCTRHVCFEKRRIFFEKMCLVDEGMFYDEAYKYIYSMFNGEELDAMIDKLKVFKSDESDDGKQSSFERLYMGFKKNIIESGWLGTIDFSINSVSEVKKVLKALSRDKIIANYKSVRRTEFVTPHESFARAMTKRHDVFRFKGYHEHKGIGYFSHYFDLVYYTLATSGSLEIGELLSRVKFLATFEIELFLCEYRSVFKTNVLNGARIVSLGIFMDPFE
;
A
#
# COMPACT_ATOMS: atom_id res chain seq x y z
N MET A 1 -33.06 -19.60 -31.60
CA MET A 1 -32.19 -18.63 -30.90
C MET A 1 -30.92 -19.29 -30.37
N ASP A 2 -31.00 -20.48 -29.77
CA ASP A 2 -29.83 -21.15 -29.19
C ASP A 2 -28.68 -21.42 -30.19
N ALA A 3 -28.99 -21.86 -31.41
CA ALA A 3 -27.98 -22.04 -32.46
C ALA A 3 -27.24 -20.74 -32.84
N LEU A 4 -27.93 -19.59 -32.82
CA LEU A 4 -27.29 -18.28 -33.07
C LEU A 4 -26.43 -17.85 -31.88
N LYS A 5 -26.91 -18.12 -30.67
CA LYS A 5 -26.17 -17.83 -29.43
C LYS A 5 -24.88 -18.64 -29.35
N GLU A 6 -24.95 -19.92 -29.74
CA GLU A 6 -23.79 -20.80 -29.86
C GLU A 6 -22.81 -20.32 -30.94
N LYS A 7 -23.31 -19.95 -32.12
CA LYS A 7 -22.49 -19.40 -33.22
C LYS A 7 -21.70 -18.18 -32.75
N VAL A 8 -22.37 -17.21 -32.11
CA VAL A 8 -21.72 -15.99 -31.60
C VAL A 8 -20.74 -16.30 -30.46
N PHE A 9 -21.05 -17.29 -29.62
CA PHE A 9 -20.13 -17.76 -28.57
C PHE A 9 -18.84 -18.36 -29.14
N GLN A 10 -18.95 -19.15 -30.21
CA GLN A 10 -17.81 -19.81 -30.87
C GLN A 10 -16.87 -18.84 -31.59
N PHE A 11 -17.28 -17.61 -31.86
CA PHE A 11 -16.36 -16.55 -32.31
C PHE A 11 -15.36 -16.11 -31.24
N GLY A 12 -15.48 -16.62 -30.02
CA GLY A 12 -14.62 -16.27 -28.90
C GLY A 12 -15.01 -14.95 -28.27
N ILE A 13 -14.23 -14.54 -27.27
CA ILE A 13 -14.52 -13.36 -26.46
C ILE A 13 -14.34 -12.08 -27.28
N TYR A 14 -13.50 -12.09 -28.30
CA TYR A 14 -13.23 -10.93 -29.15
C TYR A 14 -14.22 -10.80 -30.32
N GLY A 15 -15.02 -11.83 -30.59
CA GLY A 15 -16.02 -11.83 -31.65
C GLY A 15 -15.44 -11.93 -33.05
N CYS A 16 -16.29 -11.70 -34.05
CA CYS A 16 -15.93 -11.74 -35.46
C CYS A 16 -16.44 -10.51 -36.22
N ALA A 17 -15.92 -10.28 -37.42
CA ALA A 17 -16.42 -9.23 -38.30
C ALA A 17 -17.93 -9.41 -38.55
N LEU A 18 -18.69 -8.32 -38.47
CA LEU A 18 -20.15 -8.31 -38.63
C LEU A 18 -20.60 -8.89 -39.97
N ALA A 19 -19.77 -8.74 -41.01
CA ALA A 19 -19.99 -9.30 -42.35
C ALA A 19 -20.09 -10.84 -42.42
N LEU A 20 -19.63 -11.55 -41.39
CA LEU A 20 -19.74 -13.02 -41.30
C LEU A 20 -21.12 -13.50 -40.80
N MET A 21 -22.00 -12.57 -40.45
CA MET A 21 -23.39 -12.84 -40.07
C MET A 21 -24.34 -12.45 -41.20
N GLY A 22 -25.33 -13.30 -41.47
CA GLY A 22 -26.38 -12.97 -42.45
C GLY A 22 -27.33 -11.89 -41.91
N ASN A 23 -27.90 -11.06 -42.78
CA ASN A 23 -28.84 -9.99 -42.39
C ASN A 23 -30.01 -10.50 -41.53
N ASN A 24 -30.55 -11.68 -41.86
CA ASN A 24 -31.62 -12.33 -41.09
C ASN A 24 -31.16 -12.81 -39.71
N GLU A 25 -29.88 -13.15 -39.55
CA GLU A 25 -29.30 -13.51 -38.25
C GLU A 25 -29.10 -12.24 -37.41
N LEU A 26 -28.61 -11.16 -38.02
CA LEU A 26 -28.40 -9.87 -37.38
C LEU A 26 -29.70 -9.27 -36.83
N GLU A 27 -30.76 -9.21 -37.63
CA GLU A 27 -32.06 -8.69 -37.16
C GLU A 27 -32.62 -9.46 -35.96
N ARG A 28 -32.29 -10.75 -35.83
CA ARG A 28 -32.73 -11.57 -34.69
C ARG A 28 -31.93 -11.34 -33.41
N ILE A 29 -30.71 -10.82 -33.52
CA ILE A 29 -29.79 -10.70 -32.39
C ILE A 29 -29.47 -9.24 -32.03
N VAL A 30 -29.83 -8.29 -32.90
CA VAL A 30 -29.47 -6.88 -32.73
C VAL A 30 -30.06 -6.27 -31.46
N ASP A 31 -31.27 -6.67 -31.07
CA ASP A 31 -31.95 -6.16 -29.87
C ASP A 31 -31.66 -7.00 -28.61
N GLU A 32 -30.85 -8.06 -28.73
CA GLU A 32 -30.53 -8.95 -27.62
C GLU A 32 -29.47 -8.33 -26.68
N SER A 33 -29.74 -8.38 -25.37
CA SER A 33 -28.87 -7.76 -24.36
C SER A 33 -27.49 -8.44 -24.24
N TRP A 34 -27.40 -9.73 -24.56
CA TRP A 34 -26.15 -10.50 -24.51
C TRP A 34 -25.21 -10.26 -25.70
N VAL A 35 -25.65 -9.55 -26.72
CA VAL A 35 -24.90 -9.27 -27.95
C VAL A 35 -24.32 -7.86 -27.90
N GLU A 36 -23.05 -7.73 -28.26
CA GLU A 36 -22.40 -6.44 -28.47
C GLU A 36 -21.96 -6.31 -29.93
N ILE A 37 -22.44 -5.25 -30.60
CA ILE A 37 -21.89 -4.78 -31.88
C ILE A 37 -21.03 -3.57 -31.60
N VAL A 38 -19.72 -3.68 -31.85
CA VAL A 38 -18.71 -2.67 -31.51
C VAL A 38 -17.78 -2.42 -32.68
N ASP A 39 -17.08 -1.28 -32.68
CA ASP A 39 -16.04 -1.02 -33.67
C ASP A 39 -14.80 -1.92 -33.45
N LYS A 40 -13.99 -2.10 -34.50
CA LYS A 40 -12.72 -2.85 -34.42
C LYS A 40 -11.75 -2.25 -33.39
N ASP A 41 -11.74 -0.92 -33.23
CA ASP A 41 -10.84 -0.22 -32.31
C ASP A 41 -11.13 -0.57 -30.83
N CYS A 42 -12.39 -0.80 -30.48
CA CYS A 42 -12.84 -1.27 -29.18
C CYS A 42 -12.27 -2.66 -28.89
N ILE A 43 -12.24 -3.54 -29.88
CA ILE A 43 -11.66 -4.87 -29.76
C ILE A 43 -10.15 -4.80 -29.56
N GLU A 44 -9.46 -3.92 -30.30
CA GLU A 44 -8.02 -3.71 -30.11
C GLU A 44 -7.70 -3.09 -28.74
N ARG A 45 -8.58 -2.23 -28.21
CA ARG A 45 -8.51 -1.77 -26.82
C ARG A 45 -8.73 -2.91 -25.82
N LEU A 46 -9.73 -3.76 -26.03
CA LEU A 46 -10.01 -4.92 -25.16
C LEU A 46 -8.83 -5.90 -25.11
N LYS A 47 -8.13 -6.11 -26.24
CA LYS A 47 -6.91 -6.93 -26.29
C LYS A 47 -5.78 -6.37 -25.43
N LYS A 48 -5.62 -5.04 -25.39
CA LYS A 48 -4.60 -4.35 -24.57
C LYS A 48 -4.99 -4.23 -23.10
N GLU A 49 -6.26 -3.90 -22.84
CA GLU A 49 -6.83 -3.63 -21.53
C GLU A 49 -8.11 -4.45 -21.34
N PHE A 50 -7.95 -5.70 -20.91
CA PHE A 50 -9.06 -6.63 -20.71
C PHE A 50 -10.05 -6.12 -19.64
N THR A 51 -11.35 -6.08 -19.98
CA THR A 51 -12.44 -5.72 -19.08
C THR A 51 -13.63 -6.68 -19.21
N THR A 52 -14.41 -6.81 -18.14
CA THR A 52 -15.69 -7.53 -18.13
C THR A 52 -16.89 -6.61 -18.30
N GLU A 53 -16.68 -5.29 -18.34
CA GLU A 53 -17.73 -4.29 -18.56
C GLU A 53 -18.26 -4.35 -19.99
N CYS A 54 -19.49 -3.86 -20.19
CA CYS A 54 -20.09 -3.72 -21.51
C CYS A 54 -19.24 -2.76 -22.36
N LEU A 55 -18.86 -3.17 -23.57
CA LEU A 55 -18.05 -2.33 -24.46
C LEU A 55 -18.88 -1.32 -25.27
N ARG A 56 -20.20 -1.50 -25.30
CA ARG A 56 -21.10 -0.62 -26.06
C ARG A 56 -21.28 0.70 -25.34
N ASN A 57 -21.17 1.79 -26.11
CA ASN A 57 -21.51 3.15 -25.71
C ASN A 57 -22.91 3.57 -26.21
N THR A 58 -23.46 2.90 -27.21
CA THR A 58 -24.79 3.13 -27.79
C THR A 58 -25.49 1.79 -28.09
N SER A 59 -26.72 1.82 -28.62
CA SER A 59 -27.46 0.59 -28.98
C SER A 59 -26.83 -0.09 -30.22
N ASN A 60 -27.00 -1.40 -30.33
CA ASN A 60 -26.51 -2.16 -31.50
C ASN A 60 -27.05 -1.60 -32.83
N ARG A 61 -28.32 -1.18 -32.85
CA ARG A 61 -28.94 -0.54 -34.03
C ARG A 61 -28.29 0.81 -34.36
N ALA A 62 -28.01 1.64 -33.36
CA ALA A 62 -27.31 2.91 -33.57
C ALA A 62 -25.89 2.68 -34.14
N MET A 63 -25.14 1.71 -33.60
CA MET A 63 -23.82 1.34 -34.12
C MET A 63 -23.85 0.93 -35.60
N MET A 64 -24.86 0.15 -36.01
CA MET A 64 -25.03 -0.26 -37.40
C MET A 64 -25.41 0.88 -38.36
N ILE A 65 -26.01 1.96 -37.85
CA ILE A 65 -26.39 3.14 -38.64
C ILE A 65 -25.22 4.13 -38.73
N GLU A 66 -24.52 4.35 -37.62
CA GLU A 66 -23.49 5.38 -37.48
C GLU A 66 -22.15 4.98 -38.11
N HIS A 67 -21.89 3.67 -38.25
CA HIS A 67 -20.61 3.13 -38.73
C HIS A 67 -20.78 2.25 -39.96
N LYS A 68 -19.72 2.14 -40.76
CA LYS A 68 -19.68 1.22 -41.88
C LYS A 68 -19.73 -0.23 -41.38
N HIS A 69 -20.58 -1.04 -42.00
CA HIS A 69 -20.79 -2.45 -41.64
C HIS A 69 -19.49 -3.28 -41.62
N GLU A 70 -18.51 -2.93 -42.47
CA GLU A 70 -17.22 -3.62 -42.57
C GLU A 70 -16.31 -3.39 -41.36
N ASP A 71 -16.54 -2.32 -40.59
CA ASP A 71 -15.73 -1.90 -39.44
C ASP A 71 -16.31 -2.32 -38.09
N LEU A 72 -17.42 -3.06 -38.13
CA LEU A 72 -18.10 -3.55 -36.95
C LEU A 72 -17.75 -5.02 -36.69
N VAL A 73 -17.76 -5.36 -35.39
CA VAL A 73 -17.53 -6.69 -34.85
C VAL A 73 -18.73 -7.06 -34.00
N VAL A 74 -19.24 -8.28 -34.21
CA VAL A 74 -20.27 -8.89 -33.37
C VAL A 74 -19.61 -9.85 -32.38
N ARG A 75 -19.97 -9.71 -31.11
CA ARG A 75 -19.51 -10.58 -30.04
C ARG A 75 -20.62 -10.82 -29.02
N MET A 76 -20.42 -11.82 -28.17
CA MET A 76 -21.16 -11.95 -26.93
C MET A 76 -20.46 -11.09 -25.85
N GLY A 77 -21.22 -10.33 -25.08
CA GLY A 77 -20.67 -9.52 -23.98
C GLY A 77 -19.88 -10.39 -23.00
N THR A 78 -18.79 -9.86 -22.42
CA THR A 78 -17.80 -10.68 -21.68
C THR A 78 -18.42 -11.50 -20.54
N LEU A 79 -19.37 -10.92 -19.79
CA LEU A 79 -20.09 -11.63 -18.73
C LEU A 79 -21.07 -12.65 -19.28
N ALA A 80 -21.84 -12.30 -20.31
CA ALA A 80 -22.76 -13.21 -20.97
C ALA A 80 -22.04 -14.43 -21.57
N TRP A 81 -20.84 -14.22 -22.13
CA TRP A 81 -19.98 -15.28 -22.66
C TRP A 81 -19.52 -16.25 -21.57
N LYS A 82 -19.09 -15.74 -20.42
CA LYS A 82 -18.72 -16.54 -19.24
C LYS A 82 -19.93 -17.28 -18.65
N ASP A 83 -21.08 -16.62 -18.57
CA ASP A 83 -22.30 -17.21 -18.03
C ASP A 83 -22.85 -18.30 -18.96
N TYR A 84 -22.74 -18.12 -20.28
CA TYR A 84 -23.08 -19.15 -21.27
C TYR A 84 -22.14 -20.37 -21.14
N LEU A 85 -20.83 -20.14 -21.08
CA LEU A 85 -19.81 -21.18 -20.93
C LEU A 85 -19.95 -22.00 -19.65
N THR A 86 -20.24 -21.33 -18.53
CA THR A 86 -20.20 -21.97 -17.21
C THR A 86 -21.57 -22.29 -16.64
N SER A 87 -22.65 -21.77 -17.22
CA SER A 87 -24.01 -21.78 -16.65
C SER A 87 -24.03 -21.21 -15.21
N GLY A 88 -23.25 -20.17 -14.92
CA GLY A 88 -23.06 -19.61 -13.57
C GLY A 88 -22.25 -20.50 -12.60
N THR A 89 -21.86 -21.67 -13.09
CA THR A 89 -21.06 -22.72 -12.48
C THR A 89 -19.77 -22.35 -11.77
N PHE A 90 -19.05 -21.46 -12.43
CA PHE A 90 -17.64 -21.26 -12.17
C PHE A 90 -17.32 -19.80 -12.39
N ASN A 91 -16.84 -19.15 -11.33
CA ASN A 91 -16.54 -17.74 -11.38
C ASN A 91 -15.12 -17.52 -11.89
N PHE A 92 -15.00 -16.78 -12.99
CA PHE A 92 -13.72 -16.38 -13.56
C PHE A 92 -13.16 -15.24 -12.70
N THR A 93 -12.36 -15.58 -11.69
CA THR A 93 -11.77 -14.59 -10.76
C THR A 93 -10.61 -13.82 -11.37
N SER A 94 -10.20 -14.12 -12.61
CA SER A 94 -9.07 -13.49 -13.27
C SER A 94 -9.20 -13.53 -14.79
N LYS A 95 -8.55 -12.58 -15.48
CA LYS A 95 -8.61 -12.47 -16.95
C LYS A 95 -8.01 -13.68 -17.67
N GLU A 96 -7.08 -14.38 -17.02
CA GLU A 96 -6.38 -15.55 -17.57
C GLU A 96 -7.35 -16.67 -17.91
N TYR A 97 -8.44 -16.87 -17.15
CA TYR A 97 -9.47 -17.86 -17.51
C TYR A 97 -10.15 -17.53 -18.83
N PHE A 98 -10.44 -16.24 -19.09
CA PHE A 98 -11.03 -15.80 -20.35
C PHE A 98 -10.09 -16.06 -21.51
N LEU A 99 -8.83 -15.65 -21.39
CA LEU A 99 -7.83 -15.81 -22.45
C LEU A 99 -7.55 -17.28 -22.79
N ILE A 100 -7.47 -18.14 -21.77
CA ILE A 100 -7.26 -19.58 -21.97
C ILE A 100 -8.47 -20.19 -22.68
N MET A 101 -9.69 -19.91 -22.22
CA MET A 101 -10.89 -20.49 -22.82
C MET A 101 -11.16 -19.94 -24.22
N ASP A 102 -10.91 -18.65 -24.44
CA ASP A 102 -10.96 -18.02 -25.77
C ASP A 102 -10.10 -18.78 -26.78
N LEU A 103 -8.83 -18.99 -26.44
CA LEU A 103 -7.88 -19.72 -27.28
C LEU A 103 -8.35 -21.14 -27.58
N LEU A 104 -8.80 -21.87 -26.56
CA LEU A 104 -9.21 -23.27 -26.71
C LEU A 104 -10.52 -23.43 -27.50
N ILE A 105 -11.47 -22.49 -27.35
CA ILE A 105 -12.76 -22.50 -28.05
C ILE A 105 -12.58 -22.10 -29.52
N THR A 106 -11.76 -21.08 -29.79
CA THR A 106 -11.54 -20.58 -31.15
C THR A 106 -10.73 -21.55 -32.00
N LEU A 107 -9.71 -22.20 -31.42
CA LEU A 107 -8.89 -23.16 -32.14
C LEU A 107 -9.55 -24.53 -32.32
N LYS A 108 -10.45 -24.93 -31.42
CA LYS A 108 -11.13 -26.25 -31.43
C LYS A 108 -10.20 -27.47 -31.47
N GLU A 109 -8.92 -27.26 -31.16
CA GLU A 109 -7.86 -28.27 -31.25
C GLU A 109 -7.08 -28.38 -29.95
N TYR A 110 -6.22 -29.40 -29.86
CA TYR A 110 -5.28 -29.56 -28.77
C TYR A 110 -4.17 -28.51 -28.85
N VAL A 111 -4.10 -27.64 -27.84
CA VAL A 111 -3.06 -26.64 -27.72
C VAL A 111 -1.95 -27.14 -26.81
N ASP A 112 -0.71 -27.08 -27.31
CA ASP A 112 0.47 -27.45 -26.54
C ASP A 112 0.97 -26.31 -25.63
N ASN A 113 1.99 -26.60 -24.84
CA ASN A 113 2.60 -25.62 -23.94
C ASN A 113 3.22 -24.41 -24.66
N VAL A 114 3.54 -24.49 -25.94
CA VAL A 114 4.10 -23.37 -26.72
C VAL A 114 2.96 -22.44 -27.14
N GLY A 115 1.85 -22.99 -27.65
CA GLY A 115 0.63 -22.26 -27.96
C GLY A 115 0.10 -21.50 -26.74
N MET A 116 0.07 -22.13 -25.57
CA MET A 116 -0.36 -21.47 -24.32
C MET A 116 0.53 -20.30 -23.90
N ARG A 117 1.84 -20.34 -24.23
CA ARG A 117 2.78 -19.24 -23.90
C ARG A 117 2.59 -18.00 -24.77
N LYS A 118 1.99 -18.15 -25.96
CA LYS A 118 1.68 -17.01 -26.84
C LYS A 118 0.68 -16.04 -26.22
N LEU A 119 -0.09 -16.47 -25.22
CA LEU A 119 -0.97 -15.60 -24.42
C LEU A 119 -0.19 -14.63 -23.49
N GLU A 120 1.14 -14.72 -23.44
CA GLU A 120 2.01 -13.92 -22.56
C GLU A 120 1.66 -14.01 -21.06
N LEU A 121 1.00 -15.10 -20.67
CA LEU A 121 0.59 -15.34 -19.28
C LEU A 121 1.72 -15.92 -18.44
N ASP A 122 1.75 -15.58 -17.15
CA ASP A 122 2.69 -16.17 -16.21
C ASP A 122 2.49 -17.70 -16.16
N PRO A 123 3.55 -18.52 -16.37
CA PRO A 123 3.40 -19.97 -16.45
C PRO A 123 2.77 -20.61 -15.22
N LYS A 124 3.04 -20.09 -14.01
CA LYS A 124 2.44 -20.63 -12.77
C LYS A 124 0.96 -20.31 -12.71
N LYS A 125 0.57 -19.08 -13.08
CA LYS A 125 -0.85 -18.68 -13.15
C LYS A 125 -1.60 -19.44 -14.24
N SER A 126 -1.03 -19.60 -15.43
CA SER A 126 -1.63 -20.38 -16.51
C SER A 126 -1.88 -21.81 -16.05
N HIS A 127 -0.88 -22.45 -15.45
CA HIS A 127 -1.01 -23.80 -14.91
C HIS A 127 -2.10 -23.90 -13.84
N TYR A 128 -2.16 -22.94 -12.92
CA TYR A 128 -3.22 -22.87 -11.91
C TYR A 128 -4.62 -22.78 -12.54
N CYS A 129 -4.80 -21.89 -13.53
CA CYS A 129 -6.07 -21.71 -14.21
C CYS A 129 -6.48 -22.98 -14.98
N ILE A 130 -5.53 -23.56 -15.69
CA ILE A 130 -5.66 -24.82 -16.40
C ILE A 130 -6.11 -25.93 -15.43
N ASN A 131 -5.37 -26.21 -14.36
CA ASN A 131 -5.74 -27.27 -13.39
C ASN A 131 -7.14 -27.06 -12.80
N ARG A 132 -7.52 -25.80 -12.54
CA ARG A 132 -8.83 -25.49 -11.99
C ARG A 132 -9.94 -25.73 -13.00
N LEU A 133 -9.76 -25.32 -14.25
CA LEU A 133 -10.70 -25.60 -15.35
C LEU A 133 -10.86 -27.10 -15.58
N ALA A 134 -9.78 -27.88 -15.53
CA ALA A 134 -9.84 -29.33 -15.65
C ALA A 134 -10.54 -29.99 -14.45
N SER A 135 -10.27 -29.52 -13.24
CA SER A 135 -10.98 -30.01 -12.03
C SER A 135 -12.49 -29.77 -12.09
N LYS A 136 -12.92 -28.79 -12.88
CA LYS A 136 -14.32 -28.46 -13.13
C LYS A 136 -14.90 -29.14 -14.38
N GLY A 137 -14.08 -29.92 -15.09
CA GLY A 137 -14.49 -30.73 -16.23
C GLY A 137 -14.63 -29.95 -17.54
N PHE A 138 -14.16 -28.71 -17.63
CA PHE A 138 -14.27 -27.89 -18.85
C PHE A 138 -13.17 -28.16 -19.88
N ILE A 139 -12.04 -28.72 -19.44
CA ILE A 139 -10.88 -28.99 -20.31
C ILE A 139 -10.28 -30.37 -20.00
N GLU A 140 -9.67 -30.96 -21.02
CA GLU A 140 -8.99 -32.26 -20.97
C GLU A 140 -7.49 -32.14 -21.22
N TYR A 141 -6.72 -33.07 -20.65
CA TYR A 141 -5.29 -33.24 -20.93
C TYR A 141 -5.01 -34.55 -21.65
N LYS A 142 -4.10 -34.50 -22.62
CA LYS A 142 -3.42 -35.71 -23.13
C LYS A 142 -1.91 -35.54 -23.03
N LEU A 143 -1.23 -36.63 -22.66
CA LEU A 143 0.20 -36.78 -22.88
C LEU A 143 0.41 -37.13 -24.35
N ALA A 144 1.45 -36.58 -24.98
CA ALA A 144 1.78 -36.93 -26.36
C ALA A 144 2.09 -38.44 -26.46
N GLU A 145 1.49 -39.12 -27.44
CA GLU A 145 1.77 -40.53 -27.74
C GLU A 145 2.98 -40.65 -28.67
N GLY A 146 3.85 -41.65 -28.43
CA GLY A 146 5.02 -41.97 -29.28
C GLY A 146 6.40 -41.70 -28.65
N GLU A 147 7.45 -41.73 -29.48
CA GLU A 147 8.87 -41.45 -29.10
C GLU A 147 9.08 -40.06 -28.45
N GLU A 148 8.06 -39.20 -28.49
CA GLU A 148 7.97 -37.92 -27.77
C GLU A 148 7.89 -38.04 -26.24
N LYS A 149 7.94 -39.26 -25.67
CA LYS A 149 8.08 -39.51 -24.21
C LYS A 149 9.30 -38.84 -23.55
N LYS A 150 10.29 -38.37 -24.32
CA LYS A 150 11.45 -37.65 -23.77
C LYS A 150 11.13 -36.21 -23.35
N ASN A 151 10.05 -35.62 -23.86
CA ASN A 151 9.69 -34.23 -23.57
C ASN A 151 8.28 -34.18 -22.97
N PHE A 152 8.19 -33.85 -21.69
CA PHE A 152 6.97 -33.67 -20.88
C PHE A 152 6.03 -32.57 -21.44
N ILE A 153 5.44 -32.79 -22.61
CA ILE A 153 4.51 -31.91 -23.28
C ILE A 153 3.10 -32.44 -22.99
N TYR A 154 2.29 -31.62 -22.31
CA TYR A 154 0.86 -31.87 -22.19
C TYR A 154 0.13 -31.02 -23.23
N LYS A 155 -0.90 -31.62 -23.83
CA LYS A 155 -1.82 -30.96 -24.77
C LYS A 155 -3.15 -30.72 -24.05
N VAL A 156 -3.73 -29.54 -24.23
CA VAL A 156 -4.99 -29.11 -23.59
C VAL A 156 -6.06 -28.88 -24.65
N ARG A 157 -7.29 -29.36 -24.43
CA ARG A 157 -8.46 -28.97 -25.25
C ARG A 157 -9.67 -28.64 -24.38
N VAL A 158 -10.64 -27.91 -24.91
CA VAL A 158 -11.95 -27.74 -24.28
C VAL A 158 -12.81 -28.99 -24.52
N VAL A 159 -13.69 -29.33 -23.57
CA VAL A 159 -14.64 -30.44 -23.72
C VAL A 159 -15.85 -29.93 -24.50
N ILE A 160 -16.07 -30.49 -25.68
CA ILE A 160 -17.17 -30.13 -26.59
C ILE A 160 -18.06 -31.36 -26.79
N ASP A 161 -19.38 -31.18 -26.76
CA ASP A 161 -20.34 -32.24 -27.10
C ASP A 161 -20.54 -32.42 -28.62
N GLU A 162 -21.42 -33.34 -29.00
CA GLU A 162 -21.74 -33.66 -30.41
C GLU A 162 -22.35 -32.47 -31.18
N ASN A 163 -22.91 -31.49 -30.47
CA ASN A 163 -23.54 -30.31 -31.06
C ASN A 163 -22.58 -29.13 -31.22
N GLY A 164 -21.37 -29.20 -30.65
CA GLY A 164 -20.41 -28.10 -30.67
C GLY A 164 -20.42 -27.23 -29.41
N ALA A 165 -21.20 -27.59 -28.38
CA ALA A 165 -21.33 -26.83 -27.16
C ALA A 165 -20.29 -27.26 -26.12
N VAL A 166 -19.76 -26.29 -25.37
CA VAL A 166 -18.82 -26.59 -24.28
C VAL A 166 -19.58 -27.25 -23.14
N THR A 167 -19.20 -28.47 -22.80
CA THR A 167 -19.86 -29.25 -21.75
C THR A 167 -18.89 -29.63 -20.65
N ARG A 168 -19.42 -30.25 -19.59
CA ARG A 168 -18.61 -30.77 -18.49
C ARG A 168 -18.56 -32.27 -18.55
N CYS A 169 -17.35 -32.82 -18.51
CA CYS A 169 -17.19 -34.20 -18.07
C CYS A 169 -17.48 -34.27 -16.56
N THR A 170 -18.74 -34.52 -16.20
CA THR A 170 -19.07 -34.89 -14.82
C THR A 170 -18.55 -36.31 -14.59
N SER A 171 -17.53 -36.44 -13.75
CA SER A 171 -17.07 -37.72 -13.25
C SER A 171 -18.10 -38.29 -12.24
N LYS A 172 -19.30 -38.63 -12.73
CA LYS A 172 -20.12 -39.71 -12.17
C LYS A 172 -20.06 -40.98 -13.04
N ASN A 173 -19.46 -40.93 -14.23
CA ASN A 173 -18.98 -42.10 -14.98
C ASN A 173 -17.45 -42.20 -14.90
N LYS A 174 -16.89 -42.17 -13.68
CA LYS A 174 -15.53 -42.66 -13.38
C LYS A 174 -15.56 -44.04 -12.67
N LYS A 175 -16.71 -44.70 -12.71
CA LYS A 175 -16.84 -46.15 -12.69
C LYS A 175 -17.40 -46.52 -14.06
N ASP A 176 -16.81 -47.50 -14.71
CA ASP A 176 -17.02 -47.91 -16.11
C ASP A 176 -16.30 -47.11 -17.21
N ALA A 177 -15.11 -46.61 -16.88
CA ALA A 177 -13.93 -46.83 -17.73
C ALA A 177 -12.70 -46.53 -16.86
N CYS A 178 -11.87 -47.51 -16.51
CA CYS A 178 -11.64 -48.76 -17.19
C CYS A 178 -11.86 -49.90 -16.20
N ILE A 179 -12.56 -50.97 -16.57
CA ILE A 179 -12.52 -52.17 -15.73
C ILE A 179 -11.04 -52.58 -15.53
N PRO A 180 -10.65 -53.06 -14.35
CA PRO A 180 -11.43 -53.14 -13.12
C PRO A 180 -10.84 -52.32 -11.98
N ASP A 181 -11.73 -51.58 -11.33
CA ASP A 181 -11.71 -51.10 -9.94
C ASP A 181 -10.37 -51.06 -9.19
N SER A 182 -10.00 -49.80 -8.93
CA SER A 182 -9.49 -49.27 -7.67
C SER A 182 -9.04 -50.25 -6.59
N ASP A 183 -7.76 -50.15 -6.23
CA ASP A 183 -7.46 -49.66 -4.88
C ASP A 183 -6.19 -48.79 -4.85
N GLY A 184 -6.26 -47.67 -4.13
CA GLY A 184 -5.12 -46.86 -3.70
C GLY A 184 -4.19 -46.23 -4.75
N LYS A 185 -4.49 -45.00 -5.18
CA LYS A 185 -3.53 -43.86 -5.21
C LYS A 185 -4.22 -42.58 -5.71
N LYS A 186 -4.33 -41.59 -4.82
CA LYS A 186 -4.53 -40.18 -5.20
C LYS A 186 -3.35 -39.77 -6.09
N HIS A 187 -3.56 -39.66 -7.39
CA HIS A 187 -2.55 -39.08 -8.28
C HIS A 187 -2.55 -37.56 -8.13
N MET A 188 -1.68 -37.09 -7.25
CA MET A 188 -1.19 -35.71 -7.22
C MET A 188 -0.29 -35.51 -8.45
N PHE A 189 -0.58 -34.50 -9.26
CA PHE A 189 0.28 -34.09 -10.37
C PHE A 189 1.62 -33.57 -9.83
N GLU A 190 2.72 -34.14 -10.30
CA GLU A 190 4.07 -33.67 -9.98
C GLU A 190 4.57 -32.70 -11.05
N TYR A 191 4.98 -31.52 -10.58
CA TYR A 191 5.48 -30.39 -11.35
C TYR A 191 6.94 -30.63 -11.78
N ARG A 192 7.24 -30.49 -13.08
CA ARG A 192 8.59 -30.18 -13.57
C ARG A 192 8.53 -29.19 -14.74
N MET A 193 8.98 -27.96 -14.52
CA MET A 193 9.49 -27.12 -15.60
C MET A 193 10.92 -27.58 -15.93
N GLU A 194 11.26 -27.49 -17.22
CA GLU A 194 12.52 -27.85 -17.89
C GLU A 194 12.49 -29.22 -18.58
N LEU A 195 12.29 -29.21 -19.92
CA LEU A 195 13.09 -30.00 -20.87
C LEU A 195 12.87 -29.66 -22.37
N GLY A 196 11.73 -29.15 -22.83
CA GLY A 196 11.58 -28.83 -24.28
C GLY A 196 12.24 -27.53 -24.79
N LEU A 197 12.47 -26.53 -23.93
CA LEU A 197 13.00 -25.23 -24.37
C LEU A 197 14.48 -25.26 -24.72
N TYR A 198 15.25 -26.11 -24.03
CA TYR A 198 16.70 -26.19 -24.25
C TYR A 198 16.98 -26.72 -25.66
N ASP A 199 16.32 -27.81 -26.04
CA ASP A 199 16.47 -28.43 -27.35
C ASP A 199 15.89 -27.56 -28.47
N ASN A 200 14.74 -26.92 -28.26
CA ASN A 200 14.17 -26.00 -29.25
C ASN A 200 15.09 -24.79 -29.53
N ILE A 201 15.67 -24.19 -28.47
CA ILE A 201 16.60 -23.07 -28.64
C ILE A 201 17.89 -23.56 -29.31
N ARG A 202 18.41 -24.73 -28.92
CA ARG A 202 19.59 -25.35 -29.53
C ARG A 202 19.37 -25.62 -31.02
N GLU A 203 18.25 -26.21 -31.38
CA GLU A 203 17.86 -26.46 -32.77
C GLU A 203 17.71 -25.16 -33.56
N MET A 204 17.18 -24.09 -32.94
CA MET A 204 17.14 -22.76 -33.56
C MET A 204 18.54 -22.19 -33.82
N ILE A 205 19.51 -22.38 -32.91
CA ILE A 205 20.93 -21.99 -33.13
C ILE A 205 21.51 -22.75 -34.32
N VAL A 206 21.28 -24.07 -34.37
CA VAL A 206 21.81 -24.95 -35.41
C VAL A 206 21.20 -24.65 -36.78
N ARG A 207 19.89 -24.37 -36.85
CA ARG A 207 19.18 -24.14 -38.12
C ARG A 207 19.39 -22.75 -38.70
N LYS A 208 19.64 -21.73 -37.88
CA LYS A 208 19.72 -20.33 -38.35
C LYS A 208 21.18 -19.95 -38.63
N ARG A 209 21.58 -19.94 -39.91
CA ARG A 209 22.94 -19.56 -40.36
C ARG A 209 23.40 -18.19 -39.83
N GLY A 210 22.50 -17.22 -39.73
CA GLY A 210 22.80 -15.88 -39.18
C GLY A 210 22.84 -15.79 -37.65
N GLY A 211 22.72 -16.92 -36.93
CA GLY A 211 22.60 -16.95 -35.48
C GLY A 211 21.25 -16.46 -34.95
N ILE A 212 21.01 -16.70 -33.66
CA ILE A 212 19.80 -16.29 -32.97
C ILE A 212 20.06 -15.26 -31.88
N ILE A 213 19.06 -14.45 -31.61
CA ILE A 213 19.08 -13.38 -30.62
C ILE A 213 17.92 -13.56 -29.63
N THR A 214 17.95 -12.84 -28.51
CA THR A 214 16.86 -12.94 -27.51
C THR A 214 15.49 -12.52 -28.05
N GLU A 215 15.45 -11.69 -29.10
CA GLU A 215 14.19 -11.29 -29.76
C GLU A 215 13.59 -12.45 -30.58
N ASP A 216 14.42 -13.23 -31.28
CA ASP A 216 13.98 -14.43 -32.01
C ASP A 216 13.28 -15.43 -31.08
N LEU A 217 13.77 -15.54 -29.83
CA LEU A 217 13.17 -16.41 -28.80
C LEU A 217 11.85 -15.88 -28.28
N LYS A 218 11.68 -14.56 -28.25
CA LYS A 218 10.42 -13.93 -27.86
C LYS A 218 9.38 -14.15 -28.95
N GLU A 219 9.73 -13.89 -30.21
CA GLU A 219 8.82 -14.04 -31.35
C GLU A 219 8.41 -15.50 -31.58
N ARG A 220 9.35 -16.44 -31.57
CA ARG A 220 9.05 -17.84 -31.91
C ARG A 220 8.58 -18.69 -30.73
N LEU A 221 9.07 -18.42 -29.52
CA LEU A 221 8.83 -19.27 -28.35
C LEU A 221 8.12 -18.53 -27.20
N GLY A 222 7.81 -17.24 -27.35
CA GLY A 222 7.16 -16.43 -26.30
C GLY A 222 8.04 -16.21 -25.06
N ILE A 223 9.37 -16.35 -25.18
CA ILE A 223 10.28 -16.29 -24.03
C ILE A 223 10.74 -14.84 -23.81
N SER A 224 10.53 -14.31 -22.60
CA SER A 224 11.06 -12.99 -22.23
C SER A 224 12.59 -12.91 -22.39
N SER A 225 13.12 -11.75 -22.78
CA SER A 225 14.55 -11.57 -23.07
C SER A 225 15.46 -11.96 -21.90
N LYS A 226 15.01 -11.79 -20.64
CA LYS A 226 15.77 -12.16 -19.44
C LYS A 226 15.92 -13.67 -19.29
N ILE A 227 14.85 -14.43 -19.55
CA ILE A 227 14.87 -15.90 -19.50
C ILE A 227 15.61 -16.45 -20.73
N GLY A 228 15.33 -15.90 -21.91
CA GLY A 228 16.01 -16.25 -23.15
C GLY A 228 17.52 -16.08 -23.04
N TYR A 229 18.00 -14.96 -22.49
CA TYR A 229 19.43 -14.73 -22.26
C TYR A 229 20.08 -15.78 -21.33
N LYS A 230 19.39 -16.17 -20.24
CA LYS A 230 19.90 -17.22 -19.34
C LYS A 230 19.98 -18.57 -20.04
N LEU A 231 18.99 -18.92 -20.85
CA LEU A 231 18.96 -20.20 -21.58
C LEU A 231 20.03 -20.24 -22.68
N LEU A 232 20.17 -19.15 -23.46
CA LEU A 232 21.23 -19.00 -24.46
C LEU A 232 22.62 -19.12 -23.84
N ASN A 233 22.86 -18.44 -22.71
CA ASN A 233 24.12 -18.59 -21.98
C ASN A 233 24.32 -20.00 -21.42
N LYS A 234 23.26 -20.67 -20.97
CA LYS A 234 23.33 -22.06 -20.47
C LYS A 234 23.74 -23.00 -21.60
N ILE A 235 23.18 -22.84 -22.80
CA ILE A 235 23.52 -23.59 -24.00
C ILE A 235 24.95 -23.27 -24.45
N PHE A 236 25.28 -21.99 -24.61
CA PHE A 236 26.63 -21.53 -24.95
C PHE A 236 27.69 -22.06 -24.00
N ASN A 237 27.47 -22.00 -22.67
CA ASN A 237 28.44 -22.49 -21.71
C ASN A 237 28.62 -24.01 -21.72
N LYS A 238 27.61 -24.76 -22.15
CA LYS A 238 27.68 -26.23 -22.29
C LYS A 238 28.30 -26.65 -23.62
N GLU A 239 28.13 -25.86 -24.67
CA GLU A 239 28.53 -26.18 -26.04
C GLU A 239 29.47 -25.09 -26.60
N LYS A 240 30.46 -24.66 -25.79
CA LYS A 240 31.39 -23.56 -26.12
C LYS A 240 32.21 -23.80 -27.38
N ASP A 241 32.44 -25.06 -27.72
CA ASP A 241 33.24 -25.47 -28.88
C ASP A 241 32.43 -25.35 -30.18
N MET A 242 31.10 -25.51 -30.09
CA MET A 242 30.19 -25.53 -31.24
C MET A 242 29.47 -24.19 -31.44
N ILE A 243 29.27 -23.42 -30.36
CA ILE A 243 28.47 -22.20 -30.37
C ILE A 243 29.33 -21.02 -29.94
N ARG A 244 29.36 -19.97 -30.77
CA ARG A 244 29.99 -18.69 -30.47
C ARG A 244 28.94 -17.64 -30.13
N SER A 245 29.33 -16.68 -29.27
CA SER A 245 28.51 -15.53 -28.94
C SER A 245 29.22 -14.23 -29.31
N ARG A 246 28.60 -13.40 -30.16
CA ARG A 246 29.15 -12.10 -30.57
C ARG A 246 28.24 -10.96 -30.10
N GLU A 247 28.83 -9.88 -29.62
CA GLU A 247 28.07 -8.67 -29.26
C GLU A 247 27.56 -8.02 -30.55
N PHE A 248 26.26 -7.74 -30.59
CA PHE A 248 25.63 -7.03 -31.70
C PHE A 248 24.60 -6.04 -31.14
N GLU A 249 24.28 -5.04 -31.95
CA GLU A 249 23.35 -3.91 -31.75
C GLU A 249 22.49 -3.87 -30.46
N GLY A 250 22.57 -2.77 -29.70
CA GLY A 250 21.56 -2.44 -28.67
C GLY A 250 21.93 -1.35 -27.65
N ARG A 251 20.89 -0.78 -26.99
CA ARG A 251 20.97 0.12 -25.79
C ARG A 251 21.66 -0.52 -24.58
N VAL A 252 21.68 -1.86 -24.56
CA VAL A 252 22.28 -2.74 -23.55
C VAL A 252 23.06 -3.81 -24.30
N ARG A 253 24.13 -4.34 -23.70
CA ARG A 253 24.95 -5.44 -24.25
C ARG A 253 24.07 -6.64 -24.65
N ARG A 254 23.95 -6.89 -25.96
CA ARG A 254 23.18 -8.00 -26.55
C ARG A 254 24.12 -8.94 -27.30
N TYR A 255 23.78 -10.22 -27.33
CA TYR A 255 24.62 -11.26 -27.93
C TYR A 255 23.83 -12.06 -28.95
N ARG A 256 24.46 -12.32 -30.09
CA ARG A 256 24.01 -13.23 -31.14
C ARG A 256 24.77 -14.53 -30.97
N TYR A 257 24.03 -15.64 -30.95
CA TYR A 257 24.58 -16.98 -30.76
C TYR A 257 24.48 -17.74 -32.08
N CYS A 258 25.62 -18.18 -32.62
CA CYS A 258 25.73 -18.88 -33.90
C CYS A 258 26.67 -20.07 -33.79
N LEU A 259 26.61 -20.98 -34.78
CA LEU A 259 27.61 -22.03 -34.93
C LEU A 259 28.98 -21.45 -35.30
N THR A 260 30.06 -22.09 -34.84
CA THR A 260 31.45 -21.70 -35.11
C THR A 260 31.72 -21.54 -36.62
N ASP A 261 31.20 -22.45 -37.45
CA ASP A 261 31.43 -22.45 -38.91
C ASP A 261 30.65 -21.35 -39.65
N SER A 262 29.65 -20.74 -39.01
CA SER A 262 28.84 -19.66 -39.60
C SER A 262 29.39 -18.27 -39.28
N GLU A 263 30.53 -18.18 -38.59
CA GLU A 263 31.12 -16.92 -38.14
C GLU A 263 31.73 -16.10 -39.29
N GLU A 264 32.34 -16.76 -40.29
CA GLU A 264 32.95 -16.09 -41.45
C GLU A 264 31.89 -15.44 -42.35
N TYR A 265 30.73 -16.08 -42.51
CA TYR A 265 29.60 -15.55 -43.27
C TYR A 265 29.02 -14.26 -42.64
N ILE A 266 28.97 -14.19 -41.31
CA ILE A 266 28.47 -13.00 -40.59
C ILE A 266 29.48 -11.84 -40.65
N LYS A 267 30.79 -12.13 -40.66
CA LYS A 267 31.82 -11.09 -40.84
C LYS A 267 31.73 -10.44 -42.23
N GLN A 268 31.52 -11.22 -43.28
CA GLN A 268 31.38 -10.71 -44.64
C GLN A 268 30.14 -9.83 -44.84
N GLN A 269 28.98 -10.19 -44.26
CA GLN A 269 27.76 -9.36 -44.35
C GLN A 269 27.85 -8.02 -43.59
N GLU A 270 28.66 -7.94 -42.53
CA GLU A 270 28.80 -6.71 -41.74
C GLU A 270 29.84 -5.74 -42.33
N GLU A 271 30.85 -6.23 -43.07
CA GLU A 271 31.79 -5.36 -43.80
C GLU A 271 31.13 -4.63 -44.99
N GLU A 272 30.04 -5.18 -45.54
CA GLU A 272 29.21 -4.52 -46.58
C GLU A 272 28.16 -3.55 -45.99
N SER A 273 27.86 -3.64 -44.68
CA SER A 273 26.91 -2.74 -44.01
C SER A 273 27.65 -1.58 -43.34
N SER A 274 27.58 -0.39 -43.93
CA SER A 274 28.20 0.84 -43.38
C SER A 274 27.54 1.38 -42.09
N ALA A 275 26.98 0.51 -41.25
CA ALA A 275 26.35 0.89 -40.00
C ALA A 275 27.41 1.06 -38.90
N VAL A 276 27.70 2.32 -38.56
CA VAL A 276 28.62 2.68 -37.48
C VAL A 276 28.05 2.21 -36.13
N HIS A 277 28.44 1.02 -35.68
CA HIS A 277 27.96 0.42 -34.42
C HIS A 277 28.78 0.90 -33.21
N MET A 278 28.11 1.08 -32.06
CA MET A 278 28.77 1.43 -30.80
C MET A 278 29.41 0.21 -30.12
N THR A 279 30.73 0.09 -30.28
CA THR A 279 31.56 -0.93 -29.64
C THR A 279 31.97 -0.54 -28.22
N SER A 280 32.46 -1.51 -27.44
CA SER A 280 33.00 -1.25 -26.10
C SER A 280 34.25 -0.35 -26.14
N GLU A 281 35.07 -0.45 -27.20
CA GLU A 281 36.26 0.39 -27.40
C GLU A 281 35.90 1.86 -27.63
N ARG A 282 34.90 2.14 -28.48
CA ARG A 282 34.39 3.51 -28.66
C ARG A 282 33.83 4.13 -27.39
N ARG A 283 33.19 3.32 -26.53
CA ARG A 283 32.73 3.79 -25.20
C ARG A 283 33.91 4.11 -24.28
N ILE A 284 34.96 3.27 -24.29
CA ILE A 284 36.19 3.48 -23.52
C ILE A 284 36.86 4.79 -23.96
N ASP A 285 37.00 5.02 -25.27
CA ASP A 285 37.64 6.23 -25.79
C ASP A 285 36.84 7.50 -25.48
N ALA A 286 35.51 7.46 -25.58
CA ALA A 286 34.66 8.58 -25.21
C ALA A 286 34.79 8.93 -23.72
N ILE A 287 34.82 7.93 -22.84
CA ILE A 287 35.03 8.13 -21.39
C ILE A 287 36.44 8.68 -21.12
N LYS A 288 37.48 8.17 -21.78
CA LYS A 288 38.85 8.70 -21.64
C LYS A 288 38.93 10.17 -22.04
N LYS A 289 38.27 10.57 -23.13
CA LYS A 289 38.21 11.97 -23.57
C LYS A 289 37.45 12.86 -22.59
N LEU A 290 36.31 12.41 -22.03
CA LEU A 290 35.60 13.19 -21.00
C LEU A 290 36.40 13.31 -19.71
N MET A 291 37.07 12.23 -19.30
CA MET A 291 37.95 12.22 -18.13
C MET A 291 39.19 13.10 -18.35
N ALA A 292 39.58 13.42 -19.60
CA ALA A 292 40.63 14.38 -19.89
C ALA A 292 40.19 15.82 -19.56
N LEU A 293 38.91 16.14 -19.73
CA LEU A 293 38.32 17.46 -19.49
C LEU A 293 37.94 17.70 -18.02
N SER A 294 37.57 16.65 -17.28
CA SER A 294 37.26 16.73 -15.85
C SER A 294 37.89 15.57 -15.08
N PRO A 295 38.56 15.82 -13.94
CA PRO A 295 39.16 14.76 -13.12
C PRO A 295 38.11 13.85 -12.45
N ILE A 296 36.88 14.35 -12.31
CA ILE A 296 35.74 13.66 -11.70
C ILE A 296 34.53 13.80 -12.63
N LEU A 297 33.86 12.69 -12.93
CA LEU A 297 32.63 12.65 -13.72
C LEU A 297 31.49 12.05 -12.89
N GLN A 298 30.45 12.84 -12.66
CA GLN A 298 29.21 12.37 -12.06
C GLN A 298 28.33 11.73 -13.14
N LEU A 299 27.78 10.53 -12.90
CA LEU A 299 26.90 9.86 -13.86
C LEU A 299 25.46 10.41 -13.85
N ASP A 300 25.32 11.69 -14.15
CA ASP A 300 24.06 12.40 -14.31
C ASP A 300 23.64 12.58 -15.78
N ARG A 301 22.47 13.19 -15.98
CA ARG A 301 21.88 13.41 -17.31
C ARG A 301 22.82 14.20 -18.23
N GLN A 302 23.48 15.24 -17.73
CA GLN A 302 24.40 16.07 -18.54
C GLN A 302 25.60 15.26 -19.05
N THR A 303 26.14 14.37 -18.20
CA THR A 303 27.25 13.50 -18.59
C THR A 303 26.84 12.48 -19.64
N TYR A 304 25.62 11.94 -19.57
CA TYR A 304 25.09 11.07 -20.62
C TYR A 304 24.86 11.81 -21.94
N GLU A 305 24.33 13.04 -21.91
CA GLU A 305 24.11 13.87 -23.09
C GLU A 305 25.45 14.18 -23.79
N LYS A 306 26.51 14.54 -23.04
CA LYS A 306 27.86 14.74 -23.59
C LYS A 306 28.46 13.47 -24.18
N LEU A 307 28.28 12.31 -23.52
CA LEU A 307 28.71 11.02 -24.07
C LEU A 307 28.02 10.71 -25.40
N GLN A 308 26.74 11.04 -25.55
CA GLN A 308 25.99 10.84 -26.79
C GLN A 308 26.49 11.76 -27.90
N GLU A 309 26.73 13.03 -27.59
CA GLU A 309 27.30 14.00 -28.53
C GLU A 309 28.65 13.53 -29.07
N MET A 310 29.56 13.12 -28.18
CA MET A 310 30.91 12.68 -28.57
C MET A 310 30.94 11.36 -29.37
N THR A 311 29.94 10.51 -29.19
CA THR A 311 29.87 9.20 -29.85
C THR A 311 28.94 9.20 -31.06
N GLY A 312 28.18 10.29 -31.28
CA GLY A 312 27.13 10.36 -32.30
C GLY A 312 25.99 9.36 -32.07
N TRP A 313 25.83 8.86 -30.84
CA TRP A 313 24.93 7.74 -30.56
C TRP A 313 23.50 8.19 -30.27
N LYS A 314 22.54 7.63 -31.02
CA LYS A 314 21.12 8.04 -30.98
C LYS A 314 20.37 7.63 -29.70
N TYR A 315 20.88 6.68 -28.93
CA TYR A 315 20.18 6.13 -27.75
C TYR A 315 20.86 6.50 -26.44
N GLU A 316 20.08 6.63 -25.37
CA GLU A 316 20.59 6.93 -24.02
C GLU A 316 21.39 5.74 -23.48
N PHE A 317 22.60 6.01 -22.97
CA PHE A 317 23.49 4.97 -22.45
C PHE A 317 22.99 4.36 -21.13
N ASP A 318 23.11 3.03 -20.98
CA ASP A 318 22.86 2.36 -19.71
C ASP A 318 24.02 2.56 -18.73
N ARG A 319 23.69 2.95 -17.49
CA ARG A 319 24.64 3.21 -16.40
C ARG A 319 25.63 2.08 -16.15
N ARG A 320 25.18 0.81 -16.18
CA ARG A 320 26.08 -0.34 -15.91
C ARG A 320 27.10 -0.52 -17.02
N THR A 321 26.72 -0.17 -18.25
CA THR A 321 27.58 -0.23 -19.43
C THR A 321 28.68 0.82 -19.35
N ILE A 322 28.35 2.05 -18.95
CA ILE A 322 29.33 3.13 -18.75
C ILE A 322 30.29 2.83 -17.60
N ILE A 323 29.78 2.34 -16.46
CA ILE A 323 30.62 1.94 -15.32
C ILE A 323 31.63 0.86 -15.74
N ARG A 324 31.20 -0.17 -16.50
CA ARG A 324 32.11 -1.22 -16.97
C ARG A 324 33.15 -0.69 -17.95
N ALA A 325 32.75 0.16 -18.88
CA ALA A 325 33.68 0.78 -19.81
C ALA A 325 34.71 1.68 -19.07
N ALA A 326 34.29 2.41 -18.05
CA ALA A 326 35.18 3.21 -17.21
C ALA A 326 36.18 2.35 -16.41
N ILE A 327 35.74 1.21 -15.86
CA ILE A 327 36.63 0.23 -15.21
C ILE A 327 37.65 -0.32 -16.21
N LEU A 328 37.21 -0.73 -17.41
CA LEU A 328 38.09 -1.21 -18.47
C LEU A 328 39.05 -0.12 -18.98
N ALA A 329 38.65 1.15 -18.91
CA ALA A 329 39.49 2.29 -19.23
C ALA A 329 40.53 2.61 -18.13
N GLY A 330 40.47 1.94 -16.97
CA GLY A 330 41.41 2.09 -15.87
C GLY A 330 41.05 3.14 -14.81
N PHE A 331 39.78 3.56 -14.72
CA PHE A 331 39.31 4.57 -13.76
C PHE A 331 38.66 3.96 -12.50
N LYS A 332 38.67 4.69 -11.38
CA LYS A 332 38.01 4.31 -10.13
C LYS A 332 36.54 4.70 -10.13
N ILE A 333 35.70 3.87 -9.52
CA ILE A 333 34.26 4.09 -9.40
C ILE A 333 33.88 4.21 -7.93
N TYR A 334 33.35 5.36 -7.54
CA TYR A 334 32.82 5.59 -6.19
C TYR A 334 31.29 5.57 -6.22
N LYS A 335 30.70 4.98 -5.19
CA LYS A 335 29.24 4.89 -5.04
C LYS A 335 28.78 5.83 -3.92
N LYS A 336 28.03 6.87 -4.27
CA LYS A 336 27.41 7.78 -3.30
C LYS A 336 26.40 7.02 -2.43
N LYS A 337 26.47 7.21 -1.11
CA LYS A 337 25.45 6.72 -0.16
C LYS A 337 24.39 7.82 0.01
N GLY A 338 23.41 7.84 -0.89
CA GLY A 338 22.28 8.79 -0.90
C GLY A 338 21.09 8.20 -1.67
N LYS A 339 19.88 8.73 -1.42
CA LYS A 339 18.64 8.19 -2.01
C LYS A 339 18.24 8.93 -3.28
N ASP A 340 19.11 9.76 -3.84
CA ASP A 340 18.93 10.33 -5.15
C ASP A 340 18.65 9.30 -6.25
N SER A 341 18.02 9.83 -7.31
CA SER A 341 17.56 9.16 -8.51
C SER A 341 18.55 8.09 -9.01
N LYS A 342 18.05 7.04 -9.67
CA LYS A 342 18.88 5.90 -10.09
C LYS A 342 20.14 6.31 -10.89
N CYS A 343 20.23 7.50 -11.49
CA CYS A 343 21.37 7.91 -12.30
C CYS A 343 22.57 8.46 -11.48
N SER A 344 22.39 9.40 -10.55
CA SER A 344 23.48 10.18 -9.91
C SER A 344 24.28 9.46 -8.81
N ARG A 345 24.03 8.17 -8.54
CA ARG A 345 24.68 7.43 -7.43
C ARG A 345 26.14 7.03 -7.64
N TYR A 346 26.69 7.24 -8.83
CA TYR A 346 28.02 6.74 -9.18
C TYR A 346 28.87 7.84 -9.78
N VAL A 347 30.12 7.89 -9.36
CA VAL A 347 31.12 8.86 -9.79
C VAL A 347 32.31 8.10 -10.36
N ILE A 348 32.76 8.49 -11.55
CA ILE A 348 33.99 8.02 -12.16
C ILE A 348 35.08 9.03 -11.82
N ALA A 349 36.19 8.59 -11.27
CA ALA A 349 37.30 9.46 -10.90
C ALA A 349 38.63 8.92 -11.42
N ARG A 350 39.58 9.81 -11.68
CA ARG A 350 40.96 9.42 -11.99
C ARG A 350 41.58 8.71 -10.77
N ASN A 351 42.60 7.90 -11.03
CA ASN A 351 43.23 7.09 -9.98
C ASN A 351 43.86 7.91 -8.86
N GLU A 352 44.21 9.17 -9.18
CA GLU A 352 44.83 10.17 -8.31
C GLU A 352 43.85 10.80 -7.29
N CYS A 353 42.53 10.77 -7.54
CA CYS A 353 41.54 11.39 -6.65
C CYS A 353 41.20 10.51 -5.43
N ILE A 354 41.17 11.13 -4.25
CA ILE A 354 40.85 10.45 -2.97
C ILE A 354 39.36 10.64 -2.63
N GLU A 355 38.72 9.65 -2.00
CA GLU A 355 37.29 9.66 -1.66
C GLU A 355 36.85 10.90 -0.84
N SER A 356 37.76 11.51 -0.07
CA SER A 356 37.52 12.74 0.70
C SER A 356 37.32 13.98 -0.17
N GLU A 357 38.02 14.10 -1.30
CA GLU A 357 37.90 15.25 -2.22
C GLU A 357 36.56 15.27 -2.94
N ILE A 358 36.00 14.09 -3.22
CA ILE A 358 34.68 13.91 -3.85
C ILE A 358 33.56 14.41 -2.94
N ARG A 359 33.71 14.33 -1.62
CA ARG A 359 32.70 14.79 -0.64
C ARG A 359 32.68 16.30 -0.45
N VAL A 360 33.80 17.00 -0.68
CA VAL A 360 33.91 18.45 -0.51
C VAL A 360 33.21 19.20 -1.65
N GLN A 361 33.25 18.67 -2.87
CA GLN A 361 32.56 19.25 -4.02
C GLN A 361 31.02 19.14 -3.91
N ASP A 362 30.50 18.08 -3.29
CA ASP A 362 29.05 17.82 -3.13
C ASP A 362 28.37 18.73 -2.09
N ALA A 363 29.12 19.29 -1.14
CA ALA A 363 28.58 20.18 -0.11
C ALA A 363 28.10 21.53 -0.65
N LEU A 364 28.48 21.89 -1.89
CA LEU A 364 28.14 23.16 -2.52
C LEU A 364 26.85 23.10 -3.37
N ASP A 365 26.36 21.91 -3.75
CA ASP A 365 25.39 21.76 -4.87
C ASP A 365 24.04 21.09 -4.56
N THR A 366 23.68 20.76 -3.32
CA THR A 366 22.36 20.14 -3.03
C THR A 366 21.63 20.71 -1.82
N GLY A 367 20.54 21.44 -2.09
CA GLY A 367 19.64 22.01 -1.09
C GLY A 367 18.63 21.00 -0.51
N ASN A 368 18.66 20.91 0.82
CA ASN A 368 17.55 20.72 1.77
C ASN A 368 16.65 19.45 1.83
N GLU A 369 16.76 18.42 0.98
CA GLU A 369 15.95 17.18 1.19
C GLU A 369 16.74 15.90 1.57
N GLU A 370 18.06 15.85 1.45
CA GLU A 370 18.86 14.65 1.80
C GLU A 370 19.40 14.61 3.25
N SER A 371 19.08 15.59 4.11
CA SER A 371 19.64 15.69 5.47
C SER A 371 18.97 14.81 6.55
N MET A 372 17.87 14.09 6.23
CA MET A 372 17.07 13.41 7.26
C MET A 372 17.51 11.97 7.59
N THR A 373 17.64 11.65 8.89
CA THR A 373 17.85 10.30 9.44
C THR A 373 16.63 9.38 9.23
N GLU A 374 16.80 8.07 9.42
CA GLU A 374 15.69 7.10 9.31
C GLU A 374 14.57 7.39 10.30
N PHE A 375 14.95 7.76 11.54
CA PHE A 375 14.02 8.21 12.56
C PHE A 375 13.26 9.48 12.15
N GLN A 376 13.97 10.51 11.69
CA GLN A 376 13.35 11.75 11.21
C GLN A 376 12.39 11.49 10.04
N ARG A 377 12.73 10.60 9.09
CA ARG A 377 11.81 10.21 8.02
C ARG A 377 10.58 9.49 8.54
N ARG A 378 10.72 8.65 9.57
CA ARG A 378 9.58 7.97 10.22
C ARG A 378 8.65 8.99 10.88
N VAL A 379 9.20 9.97 11.60
CA VAL A 379 8.45 11.09 12.17
C VAL A 379 7.74 11.89 11.07
N TYR A 380 8.46 12.28 10.02
CA TYR A 380 7.91 13.03 8.89
C TYR A 380 6.76 12.29 8.23
N ASN A 381 6.89 10.98 8.00
CA ASN A 381 5.83 10.21 7.36
C ASN A 381 4.57 10.07 8.23
N ILE A 382 4.74 9.93 9.55
CA ILE A 382 3.61 9.74 10.47
C ILE A 382 2.86 11.05 10.71
N PHE A 383 3.59 12.15 10.90
CA PHE A 383 3.01 13.43 11.26
C PHE A 383 2.76 14.33 10.06
N VAL A 384 3.65 14.39 9.06
CA VAL A 384 3.55 15.29 7.90
C VAL A 384 2.96 14.62 6.66
N ASN A 385 3.41 13.42 6.27
CA ASN A 385 2.91 12.74 5.06
C ASN A 385 1.80 11.72 5.31
N SER A 386 1.05 11.88 6.40
CA SER A 386 -0.08 11.01 6.71
C SER A 386 -1.13 11.06 5.58
N PRO A 387 -1.47 9.94 4.91
CA PRO A 387 -2.37 9.95 3.75
C PRO A 387 -3.69 10.70 4.01
N LYS A 388 -4.34 10.44 5.15
CA LYS A 388 -5.58 11.12 5.54
C LYS A 388 -5.44 12.64 5.69
N PHE A 389 -4.30 13.13 6.18
CA PHE A 389 -4.09 14.56 6.31
C PHE A 389 -3.82 15.20 4.95
N VAL A 390 -3.03 14.54 4.10
CA VAL A 390 -2.78 14.98 2.73
C VAL A 390 -4.07 15.05 1.92
N GLU A 391 -4.96 14.07 2.07
CA GLU A 391 -6.30 14.09 1.48
C GLU A 391 -7.07 15.35 1.92
N MET A 392 -7.08 15.64 3.23
CA MET A 392 -7.80 16.79 3.80
C MET A 392 -7.17 18.14 3.42
N ASP A 393 -5.84 18.24 3.36
CA ASP A 393 -5.16 19.45 2.87
C ASP A 393 -5.59 19.76 1.43
N ASN A 394 -5.74 18.71 0.62
CA ASN A 394 -6.23 18.81 -0.75
C ASN A 394 -7.73 19.15 -0.86
N GLY A 395 -8.45 19.27 0.26
CA GLY A 395 -9.86 19.65 0.31
C GLY A 395 -10.84 18.51 0.57
N TYR A 396 -10.36 17.27 0.78
CA TYR A 396 -11.23 16.13 1.06
C TYR A 396 -12.00 16.32 2.38
N VAL A 397 -13.32 16.31 2.30
CA VAL A 397 -14.19 16.43 3.47
C VAL A 397 -14.22 15.09 4.17
N ALA A 398 -13.71 15.00 5.40
CA ALA A 398 -13.59 13.72 6.08
C ALA A 398 -14.94 13.17 6.59
N VAL A 399 -15.93 14.04 6.85
CA VAL A 399 -17.28 13.68 7.28
C VAL A 399 -18.08 13.06 6.13
N LYS A 400 -18.48 11.79 6.28
CA LYS A 400 -19.18 11.04 5.22
C LYS A 400 -20.53 11.66 4.85
N SER A 401 -21.34 12.06 5.83
CA SER A 401 -22.66 12.64 5.59
C SER A 401 -22.58 13.94 4.78
N GLU A 402 -21.59 14.78 5.07
CA GLU A 402 -21.37 16.02 4.32
C GLU A 402 -20.96 15.72 2.86
N ARG A 403 -20.05 14.76 2.63
CA ARG A 403 -19.73 14.32 1.26
C ARG A 403 -20.97 13.83 0.50
N LEU A 404 -21.82 13.04 1.17
CA LEU A 404 -23.08 12.53 0.59
C LEU A 404 -24.03 13.68 0.24
N ARG A 405 -24.18 14.67 1.12
CA ARG A 405 -24.98 15.87 0.84
C ARG A 405 -24.46 16.63 -0.38
N MET A 406 -23.16 16.89 -0.45
CA MET A 406 -22.54 17.64 -1.55
C MET A 406 -22.71 16.95 -2.90
N ILE A 407 -22.52 15.62 -2.96
CA ILE A 407 -22.70 14.88 -4.22
C ILE A 407 -24.19 14.79 -4.60
N HIS A 408 -25.09 14.66 -3.63
CA HIS A 408 -26.53 14.66 -3.87
C HIS A 408 -27.03 15.99 -4.46
N GLU A 409 -26.62 17.12 -3.85
CA GLU A 409 -26.94 18.46 -4.36
C GLU A 409 -26.44 18.65 -5.81
N PHE A 410 -25.23 18.17 -6.13
CA PHE A 410 -24.70 18.21 -7.49
C PHE A 410 -25.54 17.40 -8.48
N LEU A 411 -25.92 16.18 -8.12
CA LEU A 411 -26.74 15.32 -8.98
C LEU A 411 -28.12 15.94 -9.24
N LEU A 412 -28.77 16.49 -8.21
CA LEU A 412 -30.06 17.17 -8.36
C LEU A 412 -29.95 18.39 -9.28
N ASN A 413 -28.92 19.22 -9.09
CA ASN A 413 -28.71 20.39 -9.95
C ASN A 413 -28.51 19.99 -11.41
N GLN A 414 -27.81 18.89 -11.68
CA GLN A 414 -27.63 18.36 -13.04
C GLN A 414 -28.96 17.91 -13.67
N MET A 415 -29.81 17.21 -12.91
CA MET A 415 -31.13 16.79 -13.38
C MET A 415 -32.07 17.97 -13.63
N ILE A 416 -32.01 19.00 -12.77
CA ILE A 416 -32.80 20.22 -12.93
C ILE A 416 -32.35 21.02 -14.16
N LEU A 417 -31.04 21.19 -14.35
CA LEU A 417 -30.48 21.95 -15.48
C LEU A 417 -30.82 21.33 -16.84
N ASN A 418 -30.86 20.00 -16.92
CA ASN A 418 -31.15 19.29 -18.17
C ASN A 418 -32.64 18.99 -18.36
N GLY A 419 -33.48 19.20 -17.34
CA GLY A 419 -34.90 18.86 -17.40
C GLY A 419 -35.21 17.36 -17.38
N ASP A 420 -34.22 16.52 -17.02
CA ASP A 420 -34.33 15.07 -17.13
C ASP A 420 -34.98 14.43 -15.88
N GLU A 421 -35.88 13.47 -16.10
CA GLU A 421 -36.38 12.60 -15.02
C GLU A 421 -35.37 11.51 -14.62
N GLN A 422 -34.37 11.27 -15.46
CA GLN A 422 -33.36 10.23 -15.29
C GLN A 422 -31.99 10.73 -15.77
N LEU A 423 -30.96 10.51 -14.95
CA LEU A 423 -29.57 10.87 -15.23
C LEU A 423 -28.71 9.60 -15.40
N VAL A 424 -28.04 9.47 -16.54
CA VAL A 424 -27.00 8.45 -16.73
C VAL A 424 -25.68 8.99 -16.18
N PHE A 425 -25.23 8.46 -15.03
CA PHE A 425 -24.01 8.90 -14.38
C PHE A 425 -22.78 8.31 -15.07
N GLY A 426 -22.10 9.15 -15.84
CA GLY A 426 -20.89 8.80 -16.58
C GLY A 426 -19.93 9.99 -16.71
N TRP A 427 -18.99 9.90 -17.65
CA TRP A 427 -18.02 10.97 -17.91
C TRP A 427 -18.69 12.31 -18.23
N ASP A 428 -19.84 12.30 -18.92
CA ASP A 428 -20.56 13.53 -19.29
C ASP A 428 -21.12 14.30 -18.11
N VAL A 429 -21.40 13.62 -17.00
CA VAL A 429 -21.77 14.24 -15.72
C VAL A 429 -20.52 14.66 -14.97
N ILE A 430 -19.51 13.79 -14.90
CA ILE A 430 -18.26 14.04 -14.15
C ILE A 430 -17.49 15.24 -14.71
N LYS A 431 -17.45 15.43 -16.04
CA LYS A 431 -16.76 16.58 -16.65
C LYS A 431 -17.37 17.92 -16.25
N GLN A 432 -18.66 17.95 -15.90
CA GLN A 432 -19.37 19.14 -15.43
C GLN A 432 -19.20 19.39 -13.93
N MET A 433 -18.65 18.42 -13.20
CA MET A 433 -18.36 18.55 -11.78
C MET A 433 -17.34 19.68 -11.56
N LYS A 434 -17.57 20.52 -10.55
CA LYS A 434 -16.59 21.51 -10.11
C LYS A 434 -15.38 20.80 -9.49
N VAL A 435 -14.19 21.34 -9.70
CA VAL A 435 -12.95 20.75 -9.18
C VAL A 435 -12.94 20.76 -7.65
N SER A 436 -13.46 21.82 -7.03
CA SER A 436 -13.66 21.88 -5.57
C SER A 436 -14.51 20.71 -5.06
N LEU A 437 -15.63 20.42 -5.74
CA LEU A 437 -16.50 19.29 -5.39
C LEU A 437 -15.79 17.95 -5.56
N LEU A 438 -15.05 17.76 -6.65
CA LEU A 438 -14.26 16.54 -6.88
C LEU A 438 -13.26 16.31 -5.73
N LEU A 439 -12.52 17.35 -5.33
CA LEU A 439 -11.56 17.28 -4.22
C LEU A 439 -12.26 16.98 -2.88
N SER A 440 -13.46 17.53 -2.65
CA SER A 440 -14.23 17.29 -1.45
C SER A 440 -14.74 15.86 -1.30
N VAL A 441 -15.07 15.19 -2.41
CA VAL A 441 -15.72 13.86 -2.39
C VAL A 441 -14.78 12.70 -2.72
N ILE A 442 -13.69 12.93 -3.47
CA ILE A 442 -12.71 11.91 -3.85
C ILE A 442 -11.35 12.19 -3.19
N PRO A 443 -10.72 11.21 -2.52
CA PRO A 443 -9.43 11.41 -1.86
C PRO A 443 -8.25 11.46 -2.83
N PHE A 444 -7.37 12.47 -2.65
CA PHE A 444 -6.12 12.64 -3.38
C PHE A 444 -4.91 12.66 -2.43
N ASN A 445 -3.90 11.83 -2.74
CA ASN A 445 -2.78 11.58 -1.83
C ASN A 445 -1.48 12.31 -2.23
N ARG A 446 -1.57 13.23 -3.20
CA ARG A 446 -0.41 14.02 -3.64
C ARG A 446 -0.31 15.28 -2.77
N ILE A 447 0.83 15.46 -2.12
CA ILE A 447 1.11 16.66 -1.32
C ILE A 447 1.06 17.89 -2.23
N GLY A 448 0.40 18.95 -1.78
CA GLY A 448 0.33 20.22 -2.48
C GLY A 448 -0.47 20.18 -3.79
N LEU A 449 -1.36 19.20 -4.00
CA LEU A 449 -2.10 19.07 -5.26
C LEU A 449 -3.06 20.25 -5.45
N ARG A 450 -3.76 20.68 -4.40
CA ARG A 450 -4.70 21.79 -4.46
C ARG A 450 -4.01 23.09 -4.87
N GLU A 451 -2.87 23.39 -4.26
CA GLU A 451 -2.02 24.53 -4.59
C GLU A 451 -1.48 24.41 -6.02
N SER A 452 -0.99 23.22 -6.40
CA SER A 452 -0.51 22.96 -7.76
C SER A 452 -1.60 23.18 -8.82
N LEU A 453 -2.84 22.78 -8.54
CA LEU A 453 -3.99 23.00 -9.42
C LEU A 453 -4.29 24.48 -9.60
N CYS A 454 -4.27 25.24 -8.51
CA CYS A 454 -4.47 26.70 -8.56
C CYS A 454 -3.37 27.42 -9.31
N ASN A 455 -2.10 27.05 -9.10
CA ASN A 455 -0.98 27.63 -9.83
C ASN A 455 -1.13 27.42 -11.35
N VAL A 456 -1.56 26.21 -11.76
CA VAL A 456 -1.84 25.92 -13.17
C VAL A 456 -2.99 26.78 -13.69
N LEU A 457 -4.09 26.87 -12.95
CA LEU A 457 -5.26 27.68 -13.35
C LEU A 457 -4.93 29.16 -13.50
N ILE A 458 -4.08 29.70 -12.63
CA ILE A 458 -3.63 31.09 -12.67
C ILE A 458 -2.69 31.31 -13.85
N SER A 459 -1.74 30.39 -14.07
CA SER A 459 -0.82 30.48 -15.21
C SER A 459 -1.51 30.45 -16.58
N GLU A 460 -2.66 29.77 -16.70
CA GLU A 460 -3.44 29.76 -17.96
C GLU A 460 -4.39 30.96 -18.10
N ARG A 461 -4.86 31.55 -16.99
CA ARG A 461 -5.82 32.67 -17.02
C ARG A 461 -5.17 34.06 -16.94
N SER A 462 -3.92 34.15 -16.48
CA SER A 462 -3.15 35.40 -16.39
C SER A 462 -1.76 35.22 -17.00
N LYS A 463 -1.37 36.10 -17.94
CA LYS A 463 -0.02 36.17 -18.53
C LYS A 463 1.03 36.77 -17.57
N THR A 464 0.87 36.59 -16.27
CA THR A 464 1.72 37.20 -15.25
C THR A 464 2.02 36.22 -14.13
N ASP A 465 3.30 36.11 -13.79
CA ASP A 465 3.79 35.36 -12.64
C ASP A 465 3.32 36.06 -11.34
N VAL A 466 2.31 35.49 -10.69
CA VAL A 466 1.85 35.94 -9.36
C VAL A 466 2.47 35.03 -8.30
N ASN A 467 3.41 35.56 -7.53
CA ASN A 467 4.20 34.81 -6.55
C ASN A 467 3.53 34.64 -5.17
N VAL A 468 2.31 35.16 -4.95
CA VAL A 468 1.55 34.90 -3.72
C VAL A 468 0.06 34.83 -4.05
N ILE A 469 -0.55 33.66 -3.86
CA ILE A 469 -1.96 33.43 -4.13
C ILE A 469 -2.69 33.33 -2.79
N ASP A 470 -3.64 34.23 -2.56
CA ASP A 470 -4.49 34.21 -1.37
C ASP A 470 -5.40 32.97 -1.36
N LYS A 471 -5.62 32.36 -0.19
CA LYS A 471 -6.46 31.16 -0.01
C LYS A 471 -7.91 31.39 -0.46
N GLU A 472 -8.42 32.60 -0.35
CA GLU A 472 -9.76 32.94 -0.83
C GLU A 472 -9.83 32.96 -2.36
N VAL A 473 -8.76 33.42 -3.03
CA VAL A 473 -8.63 33.39 -4.49
C VAL A 473 -8.49 31.96 -5.00
N VAL A 474 -7.72 31.10 -4.30
CA VAL A 474 -7.59 29.66 -4.55
C VAL A 474 -8.95 28.97 -4.56
N ASN A 475 -9.77 29.20 -3.53
CA ASN A 475 -11.08 28.58 -3.39
C ASN A 475 -12.06 29.06 -4.47
N GLY A 476 -12.10 30.37 -4.71
CA GLY A 476 -12.96 30.96 -5.73
C GLY A 476 -12.65 30.48 -7.16
N LEU A 477 -11.38 30.15 -7.47
CA LEU A 477 -10.99 29.58 -8.75
C LEU A 477 -11.44 28.12 -8.90
N LEU A 478 -11.17 27.28 -7.90
CA LEU A 478 -11.53 25.85 -7.94
C LEU A 478 -13.05 25.62 -7.94
N GLU A 479 -13.82 26.55 -7.36
CA GLU A 479 -15.29 26.53 -7.37
C GLU A 479 -15.92 27.00 -8.68
N LYS A 480 -15.15 27.67 -9.55
CA LYS A 480 -15.61 28.17 -10.85
C LYS A 480 -15.14 27.30 -12.02
N THR A 481 -14.18 26.41 -11.79
CA THR A 481 -13.60 25.55 -12.83
C THR A 481 -14.20 24.16 -12.78
N SER A 482 -14.62 23.67 -13.95
CA SER A 482 -15.08 22.29 -14.14
C SER A 482 -13.92 21.30 -14.31
N VAL A 483 -14.17 20.01 -14.02
CA VAL A 483 -13.21 18.93 -14.27
C VAL A 483 -12.89 18.82 -15.76
N GLY A 484 -13.86 19.07 -16.64
CA GLY A 484 -13.68 19.11 -18.09
C GLY A 484 -12.63 20.15 -18.51
N GLU A 485 -12.74 21.39 -18.00
CA GLU A 485 -11.77 22.46 -18.26
C GLU A 485 -10.34 22.03 -17.92
N ILE A 486 -10.12 21.38 -16.76
CA ILE A 486 -8.80 20.89 -16.36
C ILE A 486 -8.25 19.85 -17.35
N MET A 487 -9.12 18.98 -17.86
CA MET A 487 -8.74 17.92 -18.79
C MET A 487 -8.40 18.45 -20.19
N GLU A 488 -8.79 19.68 -20.53
CA GLU A 488 -8.51 20.33 -21.81
C GLU A 488 -7.24 21.19 -21.82
N MET A 489 -6.69 21.55 -20.65
CA MET A 489 -5.50 22.42 -20.47
C MET A 489 -4.23 22.00 -21.22
N LYS A 490 -3.39 22.90 -21.74
CA LYS A 490 -2.28 22.44 -22.62
C LYS A 490 -1.05 21.90 -21.86
N HIS A 491 -0.82 22.29 -20.60
CA HIS A 491 0.52 22.20 -20.01
C HIS A 491 0.74 21.29 -18.79
N SER A 492 -0.26 20.55 -18.28
CA SER A 492 -0.13 19.82 -17.00
C SER A 492 -0.29 18.28 -17.07
N LEU A 493 0.43 17.60 -17.97
CA LEU A 493 0.39 16.13 -18.16
C LEU A 493 0.36 15.30 -16.86
N GLY A 494 1.12 15.69 -15.84
CA GLY A 494 1.16 15.00 -14.55
C GLY A 494 -0.11 15.17 -13.69
N ILE A 495 -0.69 16.37 -13.67
CA ILE A 495 -1.92 16.67 -12.92
C ILE A 495 -3.13 16.06 -13.63
N LYS A 496 -3.20 16.19 -14.96
CA LYS A 496 -4.23 15.54 -15.78
C LYS A 496 -4.28 14.04 -15.58
N LYS A 497 -3.11 13.38 -15.55
CA LYS A 497 -3.04 11.94 -15.30
C LYS A 497 -3.64 11.57 -13.94
N LEU A 498 -3.37 12.36 -12.90
CA LEU A 498 -3.91 12.12 -11.56
C LEU A 498 -5.43 12.34 -11.49
N VAL A 499 -5.92 13.44 -12.07
CA VAL A 499 -7.36 13.73 -12.14
C VAL A 499 -8.07 12.63 -12.93
N ARG A 500 -7.54 12.24 -14.11
CA ARG A 500 -8.11 11.16 -14.95
C ARG A 500 -8.25 9.82 -14.24
N LEU A 501 -7.27 9.45 -13.41
CA LEU A 501 -7.34 8.22 -12.61
C LEU A 501 -8.43 8.28 -11.53
N LYS A 502 -8.77 9.48 -11.07
CA LYS A 502 -9.73 9.73 -9.99
C LYS A 502 -11.14 10.06 -10.48
N THR A 503 -11.30 10.44 -11.75
CA THR A 503 -12.60 10.69 -12.40
C THR A 503 -13.23 9.44 -13.04
N GLY A 504 -12.64 8.26 -12.87
CA GLY A 504 -13.29 7.00 -13.29
C GLY A 504 -14.57 6.74 -12.48
N VAL A 505 -15.65 6.33 -13.17
CA VAL A 505 -16.98 6.09 -12.58
C VAL A 505 -16.92 5.15 -11.37
N GLY A 506 -16.04 4.15 -11.40
CA GLY A 506 -15.81 3.21 -10.29
C GLY A 506 -15.46 3.88 -8.96
N ASN A 507 -14.81 5.05 -8.96
CA ASN A 507 -14.47 5.77 -7.73
C ASN A 507 -15.69 6.39 -7.03
N PHE A 508 -16.82 6.55 -7.74
CA PHE A 508 -18.06 7.13 -7.22
C PHE A 508 -19.08 6.08 -6.78
N VAL A 509 -18.93 4.82 -7.23
CA VAL A 509 -19.89 3.73 -6.96
C VAL A 509 -20.19 3.57 -5.47
N SER A 510 -19.17 3.63 -4.61
CA SER A 510 -19.37 3.52 -3.16
C SER A 510 -20.21 4.69 -2.61
N LEU A 511 -19.96 5.92 -3.07
CA LEU A 511 -20.75 7.09 -2.66
C LEU A 511 -22.21 6.97 -3.13
N LEU A 512 -22.44 6.55 -4.39
CA LEU A 512 -23.77 6.40 -4.96
C LEU A 512 -24.58 5.27 -4.29
N LYS A 513 -23.92 4.15 -3.95
CA LYS A 513 -24.55 3.09 -3.13
C LYS A 513 -25.00 3.61 -1.77
N ASN A 514 -24.16 4.39 -1.10
CA ASN A 514 -24.51 4.98 0.18
C ASN A 514 -25.68 5.97 0.05
N LEU A 515 -25.75 6.77 -1.01
CA LEU A 515 -26.90 7.65 -1.25
C LEU A 515 -28.20 6.86 -1.44
N LYS A 516 -28.14 5.76 -2.19
CA LYS A 516 -29.27 4.84 -2.37
C LYS A 516 -29.70 4.20 -1.06
N GLU A 517 -28.75 3.69 -0.27
CA GLU A 517 -29.02 3.08 1.04
C GLU A 517 -29.64 4.08 2.03
N CYS A 518 -29.23 5.35 1.96
CA CYS A 518 -29.82 6.44 2.74
C CYS A 518 -31.17 6.93 2.19
N GLY A 519 -31.68 6.37 1.09
CA GLY A 519 -32.93 6.78 0.46
C GLY A 519 -32.88 8.19 -0.16
N MET A 520 -31.69 8.72 -0.45
CA MET A 520 -31.53 10.07 -1.03
C MET A 520 -31.69 10.07 -2.55
N ILE A 521 -31.38 8.95 -3.21
CA ILE A 521 -31.56 8.77 -4.65
C ILE A 521 -32.20 7.41 -4.94
N ASP A 522 -32.95 7.32 -6.03
CA ASP A 522 -33.19 6.03 -6.68
C ASP A 522 -32.10 5.81 -7.72
N ALA A 523 -31.37 4.71 -7.61
CA ALA A 523 -30.27 4.41 -8.50
C ALA A 523 -30.22 2.93 -8.88
N GLU A 524 -30.12 2.65 -10.17
CA GLU A 524 -29.78 1.35 -10.72
C GLU A 524 -28.30 1.34 -11.03
N ILE A 525 -27.55 0.53 -10.28
CA ILE A 525 -26.11 0.36 -10.43
C ILE A 525 -25.91 -1.05 -10.99
N SER A 526 -25.61 -1.14 -12.28
CA SER A 526 -25.36 -2.40 -12.98
C SER A 526 -23.99 -2.36 -13.67
N CYS A 527 -23.63 -3.47 -14.33
CA CYS A 527 -22.45 -3.52 -15.20
C CYS A 527 -22.65 -2.75 -16.53
N GLU A 528 -23.88 -2.34 -16.84
CA GLU A 528 -24.26 -1.61 -18.06
C GLU A 528 -24.19 -0.10 -17.86
N GLY A 529 -24.19 0.38 -16.63
CA GLY A 529 -24.09 1.80 -16.29
C GLY A 529 -24.67 2.11 -14.92
N ILE A 530 -24.64 3.40 -14.58
CA ILE A 530 -25.28 3.91 -13.38
C ILE A 530 -26.39 4.86 -13.81
N VAL A 531 -27.62 4.47 -13.53
CA VAL A 531 -28.81 5.24 -13.84
C VAL A 531 -29.39 5.78 -12.54
N ILE A 532 -29.58 7.09 -12.46
CA ILE A 532 -30.12 7.78 -11.28
C ILE A 532 -31.47 8.37 -11.67
N ARG A 533 -32.55 7.98 -11.00
CA ARG A 533 -33.89 8.49 -11.25
C ARG A 533 -34.27 9.56 -10.24
N ARG A 534 -35.11 10.48 -10.67
CA ARG A 534 -35.58 11.59 -9.83
C ARG A 534 -36.45 11.03 -8.71
N PHE A 535 -35.94 11.11 -7.49
CA PHE A 535 -36.66 10.63 -6.31
C PHE A 535 -37.66 11.69 -5.82
N ARG A 536 -38.92 11.32 -5.61
CA ARG A 536 -40.03 12.26 -5.30
C ARG A 536 -40.30 12.48 -3.80
N SER A 537 -39.53 11.94 -2.87
CA SER A 537 -39.80 12.17 -1.44
C SER A 537 -38.94 13.29 -0.84
N CYS A 538 -39.62 14.32 -0.34
CA CYS A 538 -39.07 15.31 0.60
C CYS A 538 -38.75 14.63 1.94
N ILE A 539 -37.55 14.05 2.07
CA ILE A 539 -36.94 13.95 3.40
C ILE A 539 -36.17 15.25 3.55
N GLU A 540 -36.67 16.16 4.39
CA GLU A 540 -35.88 17.33 4.81
C GLU A 540 -34.53 16.81 5.29
N VAL A 541 -33.46 17.27 4.64
CA VAL A 541 -32.07 16.86 4.86
C VAL A 541 -31.67 16.97 6.35
N ASP A 542 -32.41 17.77 7.13
CA ASP A 542 -32.26 17.96 8.57
C ASP A 542 -32.64 16.73 9.43
N THR A 543 -33.50 15.83 8.95
CA THR A 543 -33.90 14.62 9.72
C THR A 543 -32.88 13.48 9.65
N ILE A 544 -31.96 13.48 8.69
CA ILE A 544 -30.82 12.54 8.65
C ILE A 544 -29.73 12.95 9.67
N GLY A 545 -29.77 14.20 10.15
CA GLY A 545 -28.90 14.72 11.20
C GLY A 545 -29.10 14.06 12.57
N THR A 546 -30.23 13.38 12.82
CA THR A 546 -30.54 12.80 14.14
C THR A 546 -30.17 11.31 14.29
N ASP A 547 -30.24 10.50 13.23
CA ASP A 547 -29.87 9.07 13.31
C ASP A 547 -28.37 8.81 13.05
N ILE A 548 -27.66 9.76 12.43
CA ILE A 548 -26.20 9.69 12.26
C ILE A 548 -25.44 10.33 13.44
N LYS A 549 -26.14 11.00 14.38
CA LYS A 549 -25.54 11.59 15.61
C LYS A 549 -24.94 10.58 16.60
N LYS A 550 -25.03 9.28 16.34
CA LYS A 550 -24.25 8.25 17.07
C LYS A 550 -22.83 8.02 16.54
N GLN A 551 -22.41 8.64 15.43
CA GLN A 551 -20.99 8.73 15.09
C GLN A 551 -20.38 9.99 15.71
N ARG A 552 -20.03 9.90 17.00
CA ARG A 552 -19.00 10.77 17.61
C ARG A 552 -17.65 10.45 16.96
N GLY A 553 -17.46 10.96 15.76
CA GLY A 553 -16.22 10.93 15.00
C GLY A 553 -16.02 12.28 14.36
N CYS A 554 -15.97 13.35 15.17
CA CYS A 554 -15.44 14.63 14.72
C CYS A 554 -14.06 14.37 14.10
N THR A 555 -13.89 14.81 12.87
CA THR A 555 -12.72 14.51 12.06
C THR A 555 -11.56 15.39 12.47
N ARG A 556 -10.70 14.82 13.31
CA ARG A 556 -9.45 15.39 13.84
C ARG A 556 -8.48 15.76 12.71
N HIS A 557 -8.59 16.98 12.17
CA HIS A 557 -7.66 17.52 11.17
C HIS A 557 -6.58 18.38 11.81
N VAL A 558 -5.37 18.35 11.26
CA VAL A 558 -4.31 19.31 11.57
C VAL A 558 -3.73 19.78 10.25
N CYS A 559 -3.71 21.09 10.01
CA CYS A 559 -3.26 21.64 8.72
C CYS A 559 -1.77 21.36 8.47
N PHE A 560 -1.37 21.29 7.20
CA PHE A 560 0.01 21.03 6.79
C PHE A 560 1.03 21.93 7.48
N GLU A 561 0.77 23.24 7.58
CA GLU A 561 1.71 24.20 8.17
C GLU A 561 2.02 23.90 9.64
N LYS A 562 1.00 23.64 10.46
CA LYS A 562 1.20 23.27 11.87
C LYS A 562 1.97 21.96 12.02
N ARG A 563 1.75 21.01 11.11
CA ARG A 563 2.47 19.71 11.10
C ARG A 563 3.91 19.87 10.66
N ARG A 564 4.19 20.78 9.72
CA ARG A 564 5.55 21.14 9.31
C ARG A 564 6.32 21.80 10.46
N ILE A 565 5.72 22.79 11.12
CA ILE A 565 6.30 23.45 12.31
C ILE A 565 6.56 22.44 13.44
N PHE A 566 5.64 21.51 13.67
CA PHE A 566 5.86 20.40 14.61
C PHE A 566 7.09 19.57 14.22
N PHE A 567 7.18 19.17 12.95
CA PHE A 567 8.30 18.38 12.46
C PHE A 567 9.64 19.13 12.57
N GLU A 568 9.69 20.39 12.17
CA GLU A 568 10.90 21.22 12.25
C GLU A 568 11.44 21.34 13.68
N LYS A 569 10.56 21.38 14.68
CA LYS A 569 10.99 21.40 16.08
C LYS A 569 11.40 20.03 16.61
N MET A 570 10.73 18.98 16.14
CA MET A 570 10.99 17.62 16.63
C MET A 570 12.10 16.90 15.85
N CYS A 571 12.53 17.42 14.69
CA CYS A 571 13.55 16.77 13.88
C CYS A 571 14.91 16.72 14.58
N LEU A 572 15.19 17.67 15.48
CA LEU A 572 16.44 17.74 16.25
C LEU A 572 16.40 16.95 17.56
N VAL A 573 15.27 16.31 17.90
CA VAL A 573 15.11 15.57 19.16
C VAL A 573 15.60 14.13 18.99
N ASP A 574 16.41 13.65 19.93
CA ASP A 574 16.89 12.27 19.97
C ASP A 574 15.75 11.25 20.09
N GLU A 575 15.89 10.09 19.44
CA GLU A 575 14.85 9.05 19.38
C GLU A 575 14.39 8.58 20.76
N GLY A 576 15.30 8.45 21.73
CA GLY A 576 14.98 8.05 23.11
C GLY A 576 14.15 9.06 23.89
N MET A 577 14.26 10.36 23.57
CA MET A 577 13.54 11.44 24.23
C MET A 577 12.33 11.93 23.42
N PHE A 578 12.21 11.49 22.17
CA PHE A 578 11.20 11.97 21.24
C PHE A 578 9.78 11.84 21.77
N TYR A 579 9.42 10.70 22.38
CA TYR A 579 8.04 10.51 22.85
C TYR A 579 7.65 11.58 23.86
N ASP A 580 8.50 11.84 24.85
CA ASP A 580 8.22 12.79 25.92
C ASP A 580 8.25 14.24 25.42
N GLU A 581 9.25 14.62 24.61
CA GLU A 581 9.36 15.98 24.05
C GLU A 581 8.24 16.27 23.03
N ALA A 582 7.93 15.33 22.16
CA ALA A 582 6.80 15.46 21.24
C ALA A 582 5.47 15.53 22.00
N TYR A 583 5.31 14.77 23.08
CA TYR A 583 4.11 14.86 23.92
C TYR A 583 3.99 16.25 24.53
N LYS A 584 5.04 16.79 25.16
CA LYS A 584 5.05 18.15 25.74
C LYS A 584 4.69 19.21 24.69
N TYR A 585 5.33 19.15 23.53
CA TYR A 585 5.10 20.09 22.45
C TYR A 585 3.69 19.99 21.87
N ILE A 586 3.21 18.76 21.64
CA ILE A 586 1.83 18.51 21.21
C ILE A 586 0.86 19.08 22.25
N TYR A 587 1.22 18.96 23.53
CA TYR A 587 0.37 19.42 24.61
C TYR A 587 0.26 20.93 24.73
N SER A 588 1.35 21.66 24.51
CA SER A 588 1.38 23.11 24.61
C SER A 588 0.82 23.80 23.36
N MET A 589 1.03 23.23 22.17
CA MET A 589 0.75 23.92 20.90
C MET A 589 -0.56 23.51 20.22
N PHE A 590 -1.15 22.38 20.59
CA PHE A 590 -2.38 21.87 19.96
C PHE A 590 -3.52 21.77 20.98
N ASN A 591 -4.73 22.10 20.52
CA ASN A 591 -5.94 22.14 21.35
C ASN A 591 -7.10 21.38 20.68
N GLY A 592 -8.07 20.96 21.50
CA GLY A 592 -9.29 20.30 21.01
C GLY A 592 -9.02 19.06 20.16
N GLU A 593 -9.54 19.05 18.95
CA GLU A 593 -9.43 17.90 18.03
C GLU A 593 -8.04 17.74 17.43
N GLU A 594 -7.30 18.84 17.24
CA GLU A 594 -5.93 18.81 16.70
C GLU A 594 -4.99 18.05 17.64
N LEU A 595 -5.15 18.29 18.94
CA LEU A 595 -4.44 17.60 20.00
C LEU A 595 -4.65 16.10 19.90
N ASP A 596 -5.91 15.67 19.87
CA ASP A 596 -6.25 14.25 19.84
C ASP A 596 -5.64 13.57 18.61
N ALA A 597 -5.66 14.25 17.45
CA ALA A 597 -5.07 13.78 16.21
C ALA A 597 -3.55 13.53 16.35
N MET A 598 -2.84 14.49 16.95
CA MET A 598 -1.40 14.41 17.15
C MET A 598 -1.03 13.36 18.20
N ILE A 599 -1.78 13.26 19.30
CA ILE A 599 -1.58 12.24 20.33
C ILE A 599 -1.80 10.83 19.77
N ASP A 600 -2.85 10.61 18.99
CA ASP A 600 -3.13 9.29 18.40
C ASP A 600 -1.97 8.82 17.52
N LYS A 601 -1.33 9.74 16.80
CA LYS A 601 -0.15 9.47 15.98
C LYS A 601 1.09 9.20 16.83
N LEU A 602 1.26 9.94 17.93
CA LEU A 602 2.37 9.76 18.86
C LEU A 602 2.38 8.37 19.52
N LYS A 603 1.21 7.72 19.69
CA LYS A 603 1.12 6.35 20.22
C LYS A 603 1.98 5.33 19.47
N VAL A 604 2.27 5.54 18.19
CA VAL A 604 3.12 4.66 17.36
C VAL A 604 4.58 4.64 17.83
N PHE A 605 4.99 5.68 18.56
CA PHE A 605 6.34 5.83 19.12
C PHE A 605 6.40 5.47 20.59
N LYS A 606 5.31 4.95 21.17
CA LYS A 606 5.32 4.44 22.53
C LYS A 606 6.17 3.18 22.54
N SER A 607 7.31 3.20 23.24
CA SER A 607 8.07 1.98 23.48
C SER A 607 7.24 1.05 24.36
N ASP A 608 7.04 -0.19 23.89
CA ASP A 608 6.73 -1.32 24.77
C ASP A 608 8.05 -1.73 25.42
N GLU A 609 8.62 -0.86 26.25
CA GLU A 609 9.78 -1.22 27.05
C GLU A 609 9.34 -2.21 28.14
N SER A 610 9.97 -3.38 28.06
CA SER A 610 10.01 -4.41 29.09
C SER A 610 10.28 -3.82 30.47
N ASP A 611 9.52 -4.30 31.44
CA ASP A 611 9.29 -3.76 32.78
C ASP A 611 10.49 -3.77 33.76
N ASP A 612 11.73 -4.01 33.32
CA ASP A 612 12.84 -4.38 34.22
C ASP A 612 13.87 -3.27 34.51
N GLY A 613 13.61 -2.01 34.14
CA GLY A 613 14.65 -0.97 34.12
C GLY A 613 14.66 0.11 35.22
N LYS A 614 13.55 0.42 35.91
CA LYS A 614 13.50 1.59 36.82
C LYS A 614 12.50 1.46 37.98
N GLN A 615 12.72 0.49 38.88
CA GLN A 615 11.91 0.35 40.09
C GLN A 615 11.97 1.63 40.97
N SER A 616 13.12 2.32 41.05
CA SER A 616 13.30 3.46 41.95
C SER A 616 12.61 4.77 41.54
N SER A 617 12.42 5.05 40.23
CA SER A 617 11.74 6.29 39.79
C SER A 617 10.23 6.18 39.98
N PHE A 618 9.67 5.01 39.68
CA PHE A 618 8.26 4.70 39.90
C PHE A 618 7.90 4.81 41.38
N GLU A 619 8.65 4.14 42.26
CA GLU A 619 8.39 4.15 43.72
C GLU A 619 8.47 5.56 44.30
N ARG A 620 9.47 6.36 43.87
CA ARG A 620 9.63 7.76 44.30
C ARG A 620 8.44 8.63 43.88
N LEU A 621 8.00 8.51 42.62
CA LEU A 621 6.85 9.26 42.12
C LEU A 621 5.53 8.80 42.76
N TYR A 622 5.37 7.50 42.99
CA TYR A 622 4.21 6.94 43.67
C TYR A 622 4.07 7.48 45.08
N MET A 623 5.15 7.40 45.89
CA MET A 623 5.15 7.94 47.25
C MET A 623 4.99 9.46 47.24
N GLY A 624 5.63 10.17 46.30
CA GLY A 624 5.53 11.63 46.19
C GLY A 624 4.10 12.12 45.92
N PHE A 625 3.41 11.54 44.92
CA PHE A 625 2.01 11.88 44.65
C PHE A 625 1.09 11.47 45.80
N LYS A 626 1.31 10.28 46.38
CA LYS A 626 0.53 9.79 47.51
C LYS A 626 0.70 10.67 48.74
N LYS A 627 1.91 11.14 49.02
CA LYS A 627 2.23 12.12 50.07
C LYS A 627 1.44 13.42 49.86
N ASN A 628 1.48 13.99 48.66
CA ASN A 628 0.73 15.21 48.34
C ASN A 628 -0.78 15.03 48.55
N ILE A 629 -1.34 13.87 48.18
CA ILE A 629 -2.75 13.57 48.40
C ILE A 629 -3.08 13.48 49.89
N ILE A 630 -2.20 12.90 50.70
CA ILE A 630 -2.40 12.79 52.16
C ILE A 630 -2.28 14.17 52.84
N GLU A 631 -1.24 14.93 52.50
CA GLU A 631 -0.91 16.19 53.18
C GLU A 631 -1.73 17.37 52.67
N SER A 632 -1.95 17.45 51.35
CA SER A 632 -2.59 18.60 50.69
C SER A 632 -4.00 18.30 50.18
N GLY A 633 -4.42 17.03 50.10
CA GLY A 633 -5.74 16.64 49.59
C GLY A 633 -5.86 16.67 48.05
N TRP A 634 -4.77 16.92 47.33
CA TRP A 634 -4.72 16.91 45.87
C TRP A 634 -3.30 16.53 45.39
N LEU A 635 -3.13 16.27 44.09
CA LEU A 635 -1.91 15.67 43.56
C LEU A 635 -0.67 16.61 43.55
N GLY A 636 -0.88 17.93 43.55
CA GLY A 636 0.16 18.91 43.22
C GLY A 636 0.19 19.26 41.72
N THR A 637 0.92 20.32 41.36
CA THR A 637 1.26 20.61 39.96
C THR A 637 2.32 19.60 39.49
N ILE A 638 2.05 18.93 38.37
CA ILE A 638 3.01 17.98 37.80
C ILE A 638 3.99 18.74 36.91
N ASP A 639 5.25 18.75 37.30
CA ASP A 639 6.32 19.28 36.48
C ASP A 639 6.85 18.21 35.52
N PHE A 640 6.49 18.36 34.23
CA PHE A 640 6.97 17.50 33.14
C PHE A 640 8.37 17.87 32.66
N SER A 641 8.98 18.96 33.14
CA SER A 641 10.40 19.25 32.87
C SER A 641 11.32 18.27 33.61
N ILE A 642 10.89 17.77 34.77
CA ILE A 642 11.64 16.85 35.63
C ILE A 642 11.21 15.39 35.44
N ASN A 643 9.92 15.14 35.19
CA ASN A 643 9.36 13.79 35.19
C ASN A 643 8.89 13.33 33.80
N SER A 644 9.18 12.07 33.43
CA SER A 644 8.67 11.47 32.20
C SER A 644 7.15 11.36 32.24
N VAL A 645 6.49 11.72 31.14
CA VAL A 645 5.03 11.61 30.98
C VAL A 645 4.59 10.15 31.10
N SER A 646 5.39 9.23 30.55
CA SER A 646 5.11 7.80 30.61
C SER A 646 5.11 7.28 32.05
N GLU A 647 6.12 7.67 32.84
CA GLU A 647 6.23 7.29 34.26
C GLU A 647 5.10 7.88 35.10
N VAL A 648 4.82 9.18 34.96
CA VAL A 648 3.69 9.84 35.66
C VAL A 648 2.37 9.14 35.36
N LYS A 649 2.12 8.80 34.08
CA LYS A 649 0.91 8.09 33.67
C LYS A 649 0.84 6.69 34.27
N LYS A 650 1.96 5.96 34.34
CA LYS A 650 2.06 4.63 34.98
C LYS A 650 1.69 4.72 36.45
N VAL A 651 2.26 5.71 37.17
CA VAL A 651 2.01 5.94 38.59
C VAL A 651 0.55 6.34 38.86
N LEU A 652 0.00 7.29 38.11
CA LEU A 652 -1.40 7.72 38.29
C LEU A 652 -2.39 6.57 38.04
N LYS A 653 -2.11 5.70 37.06
CA LYS A 653 -2.90 4.49 36.86
C LYS A 653 -2.79 3.52 38.03
N ALA A 654 -1.60 3.33 38.59
CA ALA A 654 -1.39 2.48 39.76
C ALA A 654 -2.16 3.03 40.97
N LEU A 655 -2.02 4.32 41.30
CA LEU A 655 -2.76 4.97 42.38
C LEU A 655 -4.28 4.88 42.20
N SER A 656 -4.78 4.95 40.95
CA SER A 656 -6.21 4.79 40.66
C SER A 656 -6.68 3.35 40.84
N ARG A 657 -5.89 2.36 40.38
CA ARG A 657 -6.16 0.92 40.58
C ARG A 657 -6.17 0.57 42.07
N ASP A 658 -5.24 1.14 42.83
CA ASP A 658 -5.09 0.91 44.26
C ASP A 658 -6.11 1.70 45.10
N LYS A 659 -7.06 2.39 44.43
CA LYS A 659 -8.13 3.20 45.05
C LYS A 659 -7.60 4.26 46.02
N ILE A 660 -6.47 4.87 45.69
CA ILE A 660 -5.90 6.02 46.42
C ILE A 660 -6.45 7.32 45.84
N ILE A 661 -6.55 7.39 44.51
CA ILE A 661 -7.15 8.52 43.77
C ILE A 661 -8.44 8.13 43.05
N ALA A 662 -9.31 9.11 42.85
CA ALA A 662 -10.53 9.04 42.06
C ALA A 662 -10.48 10.04 40.89
N ASN A 663 -11.42 9.90 39.96
CA ASN A 663 -11.64 10.82 38.83
C ASN A 663 -10.47 10.98 37.83
N TYR A 664 -9.44 10.13 37.92
CA TYR A 664 -8.35 10.12 36.95
C TYR A 664 -8.83 9.66 35.57
N LYS A 665 -8.88 10.60 34.61
CA LYS A 665 -9.19 10.32 33.21
C LYS A 665 -7.96 10.42 32.31
N SER A 666 -7.12 11.44 32.55
CA SER A 666 -5.91 11.68 31.78
C SER A 666 -4.94 12.58 32.54
N VAL A 667 -3.70 12.63 32.07
CA VAL A 667 -2.62 13.50 32.59
C VAL A 667 -2.94 15.00 32.39
N ARG A 668 -3.93 15.37 31.55
CA ARG A 668 -4.40 16.76 31.37
C ARG A 668 -5.35 17.26 32.44
N ARG A 669 -5.95 16.35 33.20
CA ARG A 669 -7.05 16.62 34.12
C ARG A 669 -6.65 16.23 35.54
N THR A 670 -5.37 16.40 35.85
CA THR A 670 -4.81 16.08 37.17
C THR A 670 -5.31 17.04 38.24
N GLU A 671 -5.74 18.24 37.83
CA GLU A 671 -6.45 19.21 38.67
C GLU A 671 -7.82 18.70 39.16
N PHE A 672 -8.42 17.73 38.47
CA PHE A 672 -9.69 17.10 38.88
C PHE A 672 -9.48 15.78 39.65
N VAL A 673 -8.23 15.38 39.86
CA VAL A 673 -7.91 14.17 40.62
C VAL A 673 -8.10 14.47 42.09
N THR A 674 -9.01 13.74 42.71
CA THR A 674 -9.32 13.84 44.14
C THR A 674 -8.89 12.56 44.86
N PRO A 675 -8.63 12.61 46.18
CA PRO A 675 -8.49 11.39 46.97
C PRO A 675 -9.74 10.52 46.82
N HIS A 676 -9.55 9.21 46.75
CA HIS A 676 -10.66 8.26 46.80
C HIS A 676 -11.25 8.26 48.22
N GLU A 677 -12.57 8.20 48.34
CA GLU A 677 -13.26 8.37 49.62
C GLU A 677 -12.84 7.33 50.67
N SER A 678 -12.64 6.07 50.26
CA SER A 678 -12.15 5.01 51.16
C SER A 678 -10.72 5.26 51.66
N PHE A 679 -9.88 5.87 50.83
CA PHE A 679 -8.50 6.21 51.18
C PHE A 679 -8.49 7.37 52.17
N ALA A 680 -9.22 8.44 51.87
CA ALA A 680 -9.36 9.59 52.76
C ALA A 680 -9.89 9.19 54.14
N ARG A 681 -10.93 8.34 54.19
CA ARG A 681 -11.46 7.79 55.45
C ARG A 681 -10.44 6.96 56.23
N ALA A 682 -9.61 6.16 55.55
CA ALA A 682 -8.58 5.35 56.21
C ALA A 682 -7.47 6.22 56.82
N MET A 683 -7.01 7.26 56.11
CA MET A 683 -5.94 8.15 56.56
C MET A 683 -6.36 9.12 57.67
N THR A 684 -7.65 9.45 57.75
CA THR A 684 -8.21 10.34 58.79
C THR A 684 -8.70 9.61 60.03
N LYS A 685 -8.79 8.28 59.98
CA LYS A 685 -9.24 7.47 61.10
C LYS A 685 -8.25 7.58 62.25
N ARG A 686 -8.72 8.07 63.40
CA ARG A 686 -7.95 8.04 64.64
C ARG A 686 -7.93 6.63 65.19
N HIS A 687 -6.76 6.20 65.62
CA HIS A 687 -6.56 4.91 66.27
C HIS A 687 -6.21 5.22 67.72
N ASP A 688 -6.93 4.60 68.65
CA ASP A 688 -6.62 4.72 70.08
C ASP A 688 -5.38 3.86 70.34
N VAL A 689 -4.23 4.52 70.25
CA VAL A 689 -2.91 3.92 70.42
C VAL A 689 -2.41 4.23 71.83
N PHE A 690 -2.04 3.18 72.58
CA PHE A 690 -1.32 3.35 73.84
C PHE A 690 0.02 4.05 73.56
N ARG A 691 0.19 5.26 74.10
CA ARG A 691 1.38 6.08 73.89
C ARG A 691 2.46 5.65 74.89
N PHE A 692 3.52 5.04 74.38
CA PHE A 692 4.70 4.70 75.17
C PHE A 692 5.67 5.89 75.29
N LYS A 693 6.64 5.80 76.21
CA LYS A 693 7.67 6.83 76.40
C LYS A 693 8.46 7.07 75.12
N GLY A 694 8.54 8.33 74.67
CA GLY A 694 9.18 8.70 73.41
C GLY A 694 8.31 8.45 72.16
N TYR A 695 7.02 8.11 72.30
CA TYR A 695 6.12 7.84 71.17
C TYR A 695 6.15 8.93 70.08
N HIS A 696 6.15 10.22 70.46
CA HIS A 696 6.20 11.31 69.50
C HIS A 696 7.56 11.42 68.79
N GLU A 697 8.65 11.11 69.48
CA GLU A 697 10.01 11.08 68.92
C GLU A 697 10.17 9.90 67.94
N HIS A 698 9.60 8.75 68.28
CA HIS A 698 9.61 7.55 67.46
C HIS A 698 8.68 7.64 66.25
N LYS A 699 7.51 8.27 66.37
CA LYS A 699 6.59 8.48 65.24
C LYS A 699 7.17 9.48 64.24
N GLY A 700 7.85 10.51 64.72
CA GLY A 700 8.49 11.52 63.89
C GLY A 700 7.52 12.30 63.00
N ILE A 701 8.09 12.98 61.99
CA ILE A 701 7.39 13.84 61.04
C ILE A 701 7.86 13.44 59.64
N GLY A 702 7.02 12.75 58.88
CA GLY A 702 7.41 12.18 57.59
C GLY A 702 6.28 11.41 56.92
N TYR A 703 6.49 10.96 55.68
CA TYR A 703 5.48 10.26 54.90
C TYR A 703 4.88 9.04 55.62
N PHE A 704 5.74 8.24 56.26
CA PHE A 704 5.32 7.03 56.95
C PHE A 704 4.67 7.28 58.32
N SER A 705 4.76 8.50 58.87
CA SER A 705 4.11 8.84 60.15
C SER A 705 2.58 8.78 60.04
N HIS A 706 2.03 8.92 58.83
CA HIS A 706 0.61 8.73 58.53
C HIS A 706 0.14 7.28 58.68
N TYR A 707 1.04 6.30 58.54
CA TYR A 707 0.74 4.87 58.67
C TYR A 707 1.12 4.31 60.04
N PHE A 708 1.98 5.02 60.79
CA PHE A 708 2.56 4.56 62.05
C PHE A 708 1.51 4.07 63.05
N ASP A 709 0.48 4.88 63.31
CA ASP A 709 -0.56 4.56 64.31
C ASP A 709 -1.37 3.33 63.91
N LEU A 710 -1.67 3.20 62.61
CA LEU A 710 -2.45 2.08 62.08
C LEU A 710 -1.63 0.78 62.16
N VAL A 711 -0.36 0.80 61.75
CA VAL A 711 0.54 -0.37 61.83
C VAL A 711 0.76 -0.77 63.28
N TYR A 712 1.04 0.22 64.15
CA TYR A 712 1.22 -0.01 65.59
C TYR A 712 -0.03 -0.60 66.22
N TYR A 713 -1.21 0.02 66.02
CA TYR A 713 -2.47 -0.48 66.54
C TYR A 713 -2.77 -1.90 66.07
N THR A 714 -2.49 -2.20 64.79
CA THR A 714 -2.71 -3.53 64.22
C THR A 714 -1.85 -4.58 64.91
N LEU A 715 -0.57 -4.30 65.13
CA LEU A 715 0.34 -5.24 65.81
C LEU A 715 0.10 -5.30 67.33
N ALA A 716 -0.29 -4.19 67.96
CA ALA A 716 -0.63 -4.17 69.38
C ALA A 716 -1.88 -5.03 69.69
N THR A 717 -2.85 -5.05 68.77
CA THR A 717 -4.08 -5.85 68.92
C THR A 717 -3.94 -7.29 68.43
N SER A 718 -3.10 -7.53 67.42
CA SER A 718 -3.01 -8.83 66.74
C SER A 718 -1.75 -9.62 67.10
N GLY A 719 -0.82 -9.01 67.83
CA GLY A 719 0.49 -9.60 68.11
C GLY A 719 1.42 -9.54 66.88
N SER A 720 2.26 -10.57 66.74
CA SER A 720 3.19 -10.68 65.62
C SER A 720 2.47 -11.21 64.38
N LEU A 721 2.65 -10.56 63.23
CA LEU A 721 1.96 -10.92 61.99
C LEU A 721 2.95 -11.20 60.86
N GLU A 722 2.59 -12.12 59.96
CA GLU A 722 3.29 -12.25 58.68
C GLU A 722 3.10 -10.98 57.84
N ILE A 723 4.12 -10.58 57.07
CA ILE A 723 4.09 -9.35 56.26
C ILE A 723 2.89 -9.29 55.31
N GLY A 724 2.49 -10.41 54.70
CA GLY A 724 1.31 -10.48 53.83
C GLY A 724 0.00 -10.25 54.57
N GLU A 725 -0.11 -10.79 55.78
CA GLU A 725 -1.28 -10.58 56.64
C GLU A 725 -1.33 -9.13 57.16
N LEU A 726 -0.18 -8.56 57.54
CA LEU A 726 -0.07 -7.16 57.93
C LEU A 726 -0.51 -6.22 56.79
N LEU A 727 -0.05 -6.45 55.56
CA LEU A 727 -0.46 -5.69 54.38
C LEU A 727 -1.97 -5.79 54.11
N SER A 728 -2.59 -6.95 54.38
CA SER A 728 -4.04 -7.10 54.23
C SER A 728 -4.86 -6.25 55.22
N ARG A 729 -4.30 -6.01 56.41
CA ARG A 729 -4.92 -5.23 57.50
C ARG A 729 -4.60 -3.74 57.40
N VAL A 730 -3.42 -3.39 56.89
CA VAL A 730 -2.97 -2.01 56.65
C VAL A 730 -3.27 -1.61 55.20
N LYS A 731 -4.55 -1.29 54.95
CA LYS A 731 -5.01 -0.93 53.60
C LYS A 731 -4.25 0.27 53.05
N PHE A 732 -4.07 0.27 51.72
CA PHE A 732 -3.44 1.33 50.95
C PHE A 732 -1.94 1.53 51.20
N LEU A 733 -1.25 0.56 51.83
CA LEU A 733 0.21 0.51 51.86
C LEU A 733 0.68 -0.55 50.84
N ALA A 734 1.55 -0.16 49.91
CA ALA A 734 2.07 -1.07 48.89
C ALA A 734 3.21 -1.95 49.45
N THR A 735 3.50 -3.06 48.77
CA THR A 735 4.53 -4.03 49.21
C THR A 735 5.92 -3.41 49.33
N PHE A 736 6.30 -2.48 48.44
CA PHE A 736 7.58 -1.79 48.56
C PHE A 736 7.56 -0.73 49.68
N GLU A 737 6.40 -0.14 49.98
CA GLU A 737 6.24 0.88 51.02
C GLU A 737 6.35 0.28 52.42
N ILE A 738 5.85 -0.93 52.65
CA ILE A 738 5.99 -1.60 53.96
C ILE A 738 7.46 -1.93 54.26
N GLU A 739 8.26 -2.26 53.26
CA GLU A 739 9.69 -2.52 53.44
C GLU A 739 10.45 -1.26 53.88
N LEU A 740 10.14 -0.13 53.24
CA LEU A 740 10.71 1.17 53.60
C LEU A 740 10.23 1.64 54.98
N PHE A 741 8.95 1.45 55.29
CA PHE A 741 8.37 1.73 56.60
C PHE A 741 9.10 0.98 57.72
N LEU A 742 9.32 -0.33 57.54
CA LEU A 742 9.98 -1.17 58.54
C LEU A 742 11.47 -0.81 58.69
N CYS A 743 12.11 -0.34 57.62
CA CYS A 743 13.47 0.20 57.69
C CYS A 743 13.53 1.50 58.51
N GLU A 744 12.61 2.43 58.26
CA GLU A 744 12.54 3.74 58.93
C GLU A 744 12.28 3.57 60.44
N TYR A 745 11.33 2.69 60.80
CA TYR A 745 10.91 2.49 62.18
C TYR A 745 11.44 1.18 62.81
N ARG A 746 12.65 0.75 62.42
CA ARG A 746 13.31 -0.47 62.93
C ARG A 746 13.48 -0.51 64.46
N SER A 747 13.47 0.65 65.12
CA SER A 747 13.53 0.78 66.57
C SER A 747 12.21 0.38 67.25
N VAL A 748 11.10 0.47 66.52
CA VAL A 748 9.74 0.19 67.00
C VAL A 748 9.22 -1.15 66.47
N PHE A 749 9.48 -1.48 65.21
CA PHE A 749 9.00 -2.69 64.55
C PHE A 749 10.17 -3.61 64.24
N LYS A 750 10.15 -4.81 64.83
CA LYS A 750 11.15 -5.85 64.59
C LYS A 750 10.66 -6.77 63.49
N THR A 751 11.58 -7.19 62.63
CA THR A 751 11.31 -8.18 61.58
C THR A 751 12.17 -9.41 61.85
N ASN A 752 11.54 -10.57 61.91
CA ASN A 752 12.18 -11.86 62.11
C ASN A 752 11.78 -12.81 60.99
N VAL A 753 12.64 -13.76 60.63
CA VAL A 753 12.32 -14.81 59.65
C VAL A 753 12.14 -16.12 60.40
N LEU A 754 10.94 -16.69 60.33
CA LEU A 754 10.57 -17.93 60.99
C LEU A 754 10.00 -18.89 59.94
N ASN A 755 10.64 -20.04 59.75
CA ASN A 755 10.26 -21.05 58.75
C ASN A 755 10.07 -20.50 57.32
N GLY A 756 10.88 -19.52 56.92
CA GLY A 756 10.80 -18.87 55.61
C GLY A 756 9.72 -17.78 55.50
N ALA A 757 8.86 -17.61 56.52
CA ALA A 757 7.92 -16.50 56.60
C ALA A 757 8.54 -15.30 57.33
N ARG A 758 8.33 -14.09 56.82
CA ARG A 758 8.81 -12.85 57.45
C ARG A 758 7.73 -12.30 58.37
N ILE A 759 8.02 -12.34 59.66
CA ILE A 759 7.11 -11.91 60.74
C ILE A 759 7.53 -10.55 61.25
N VAL A 760 6.56 -9.65 61.41
CA VAL A 760 6.70 -8.32 61.96
C VAL A 760 6.10 -8.31 63.38
N SER A 761 6.85 -7.79 64.35
CA SER A 761 6.41 -7.66 65.73
C SER A 761 6.76 -6.29 66.32
N LEU A 762 6.10 -5.91 67.41
CA LEU A 762 6.52 -4.74 68.18
C LEU A 762 7.82 -5.05 68.94
N GLY A 763 8.79 -4.15 68.81
CA GLY A 763 10.12 -4.25 69.42
C GLY A 763 10.24 -3.55 70.77
N ILE A 764 9.25 -2.73 71.12
CA ILE A 764 9.16 -1.98 72.37
C ILE A 764 8.30 -2.79 73.33
N PHE A 765 8.86 -3.10 74.51
CA PHE A 765 8.08 -3.65 75.62
C PHE A 765 7.14 -2.54 76.12
N MET A 766 5.83 -2.79 76.08
CA MET A 766 4.88 -1.96 76.81
C MET A 766 5.04 -2.29 78.28
N ASP A 767 5.50 -1.33 79.10
CA ASP A 767 5.21 -1.41 80.52
C ASP A 767 3.71 -1.09 80.68
N PRO A 768 2.85 -2.03 81.11
CA PRO A 768 1.41 -1.80 81.19
C PRO A 768 1.02 -0.82 82.32
N PHE A 769 2.00 -0.33 83.10
CA PHE A 769 1.78 0.42 84.34
C PHE A 769 2.48 1.79 84.42
N GLU A 770 2.97 2.35 83.30
CA GLU A 770 3.36 3.78 83.22
C GLU A 770 2.31 4.64 82.50
#